data_AF-A0A961BCK5-F1
#
_entry.id   AF-A0A961BCK5-F1
#
_cell.length_a   1.000
_cell.length_b   1.000
_cell.length_c   1.000
_cell.angle_alpha   90.00
_cell.angle_beta   90.00
_cell.angle_gamma   90.00
#
_symmetry.space_group_name_H-M   'P 1'
#
loop_
_entity.id
_entity.type
_entity.pdbx_description
1 polymer ?
#
loop_
_entity_poly.entity_id
_entity_poly.type
_entity_poly.pdbx_seq_one_letter_code
_entity_poly.pdbx_strand_id
1 'polypeptide(L)'
;MKILPFARRAPWHRRHRIIHVLALLGAGVVAPTQAEDWGAFSIIPVGGPSMVLEAVNAGTADGTVVSLGKPSGAAHQKWVIVPKSDGFVSIQPAHQPNLVLAVAQGGGDNGTPVVLEPENAQPWQRWALGRQDNGSYLLTPQHAPGKGLDDFGGQIDTGSKIDLWESIPGDRHLQWFIQPLAGSPLPAATAGPPPAYVAPEIKPEDIRPGEIKETQFKNSMIFPGTIRDVTVFIPAHYDGSKPACVYVKTDGYHQREKSLMETMIATGEMPVTIGVFVRPGTLPAPMEGTLDRRNRDFEYDAVNDNKVRFLTEELLPFVAKEFGLNLSQDGNDRCLSGGSSGGIAAFVAAWNRPDAFSRVYCASGSFVAFRGGHEFPTMIRKFEAKPIRTFMTTGMRDMENVAGDWFLLDQEVDKALTFSGYDHQFRIIDGGHVAGYLENYREGMAYLWKGWPDRVEAGPSAPRAQEILIPGEGWQLVAEGFKSTRGPACNASGEVFFADTSNNKIHRIDLEGKVSEFIADAGQAHGVTIGADGTLFTISERSGKLMSYDAAGTPTVVLEGLLGHSILAAPGGGLYVTSNGDKPNGPGTVWFIKDGQKTQVDSGIKFATGMAVRPDQWLLSVAEGHSKWVYSYQIKADGTLANKERFFHLHVADWDDDAGAESVCYSIEGRQFIATRSGIQISADDGPTQVILPLPDGARVTGVCLGGKDRDTLFAFCGNKIWKRPVKQHAMGAFTPWTKVTPTSL
;
A
#
# COMPACT_ATOMS: atom_id res chain seq x y z
N MET A 1 -55.04 -47.39 34.11
CA MET A 1 -54.62 -48.11 32.89
C MET A 1 -54.27 -47.06 31.85
N LYS A 2 -52.99 -46.96 31.45
CA LYS A 2 -52.30 -45.71 31.01
C LYS A 2 -52.38 -44.59 32.08
N ILE A 3 -51.26 -43.92 32.36
CA ILE A 3 -51.03 -43.21 33.63
C ILE A 3 -50.59 -41.76 33.39
N LEU A 4 -51.37 -40.84 33.95
CA LEU A 4 -50.97 -39.53 34.50
C LEU A 4 -50.90 -39.72 36.04
N PRO A 5 -50.10 -38.95 36.84
CA PRO A 5 -50.39 -37.51 37.02
C PRO A 5 -49.25 -36.55 37.45
N PHE A 6 -49.55 -35.24 37.34
CA PHE A 6 -49.26 -34.07 38.22
C PHE A 6 -48.26 -34.16 39.39
N ALA A 7 -47.53 -33.08 39.71
CA ALA A 7 -47.97 -31.97 40.62
C ALA A 7 -46.88 -30.85 40.75
N ARG A 8 -47.09 -29.60 41.25
CA ARG A 8 -48.27 -28.74 41.58
C ARG A 8 -47.84 -27.26 41.83
N ARG A 9 -48.66 -26.29 41.37
CA ARG A 9 -49.06 -24.96 41.95
C ARG A 9 -48.02 -23.91 42.48
N ALA A 10 -48.36 -22.62 42.24
CA ALA A 10 -47.85 -21.38 42.86
C ALA A 10 -48.91 -20.82 43.86
N PRO A 11 -49.12 -19.49 44.16
CA PRO A 11 -48.32 -18.23 44.00
C PRO A 11 -48.36 -17.26 45.24
N TRP A 12 -47.82 -16.02 45.15
CA TRP A 12 -48.37 -14.69 45.60
C TRP A 12 -47.31 -13.58 45.88
N HIS A 13 -47.73 -12.30 46.00
CA HIS A 13 -46.88 -11.09 46.13
C HIS A 13 -47.25 -10.17 47.34
N ARG A 14 -46.25 -9.45 47.91
CA ARG A 14 -46.18 -7.95 48.10
C ARG A 14 -45.50 -7.47 49.42
N ARG A 15 -44.37 -6.74 49.26
CA ARG A 15 -43.89 -5.50 49.93
C ARG A 15 -44.15 -5.24 51.44
N HIS A 16 -43.10 -4.85 52.18
CA HIS A 16 -42.85 -3.44 52.58
C HIS A 16 -41.40 -3.22 53.15
N ARG A 17 -41.08 -2.08 53.79
CA ARG A 17 -39.71 -1.52 54.05
C ARG A 17 -39.34 -1.43 55.54
N ILE A 18 -38.04 -1.47 55.93
CA ILE A 18 -37.26 -0.37 56.60
C ILE A 18 -35.87 -0.81 57.19
N ILE A 19 -34.88 0.04 56.87
CA ILE A 19 -33.48 0.35 57.26
C ILE A 19 -32.90 -0.04 58.67
N HIS A 20 -31.54 -0.15 58.71
CA HIS A 20 -30.56 -0.11 59.86
C HIS A 20 -30.26 -1.45 60.60
N VAL A 21 -29.04 -1.76 61.10
CA VAL A 21 -27.71 -1.07 61.17
C VAL A 21 -26.54 -2.10 61.20
N LEU A 22 -25.25 -1.66 61.16
CA LEU A 22 -23.93 -2.37 61.30
C LEU A 22 -23.91 -3.83 61.87
N ALA A 23 -22.99 -4.76 61.54
CA ALA A 23 -21.57 -4.71 61.09
C ALA A 23 -21.14 -6.13 60.57
N LEU A 24 -19.91 -6.55 60.17
CA LEU A 24 -18.54 -5.99 59.96
C LEU A 24 -17.69 -6.98 59.10
N LEU A 25 -16.49 -6.56 58.64
CA LEU A 25 -15.32 -7.35 58.16
C LEU A 25 -15.45 -8.38 57.00
N GLY A 26 -14.64 -8.17 55.96
CA GLY A 26 -14.32 -9.13 54.90
C GLY A 26 -13.57 -8.46 53.74
N ALA A 27 -12.25 -8.67 53.63
CA ALA A 27 -11.42 -7.98 52.63
C ALA A 27 -11.37 -8.74 51.29
N GLY A 28 -11.40 -8.00 50.17
CA GLY A 28 -11.26 -8.54 48.82
C GLY A 28 -10.88 -7.44 47.84
N VAL A 29 -9.70 -7.56 47.22
CA VAL A 29 -9.08 -6.53 46.37
C VAL A 29 -9.87 -6.36 45.06
N VAL A 30 -10.10 -5.10 44.65
CA VAL A 30 -10.55 -4.77 43.28
C VAL A 30 -9.33 -4.89 42.36
N ALA A 31 -9.44 -5.71 41.31
CA ALA A 31 -8.38 -5.86 40.32
C ALA A 31 -8.14 -4.55 39.55
N PRO A 32 -6.88 -4.22 39.18
CA PRO A 32 -6.61 -3.04 38.37
C PRO A 32 -7.23 -3.17 36.98
N THR A 33 -7.69 -2.05 36.43
CA THR A 33 -7.99 -1.91 35.00
C THR A 33 -6.77 -2.31 34.18
N GLN A 34 -6.94 -3.15 33.17
CA GLN A 34 -5.86 -3.42 32.20
C GLN A 34 -5.44 -2.10 31.55
N ALA A 35 -4.14 -1.80 31.59
CA ALA A 35 -3.58 -0.81 30.69
C ALA A 35 -3.69 -1.35 29.26
N GLU A 36 -4.03 -0.49 28.32
CA GLU A 36 -3.99 -0.83 26.89
C GLU A 36 -2.53 -1.04 26.48
N ASP A 37 -2.27 -2.07 25.67
CA ASP A 37 -0.91 -2.48 25.30
C ASP A 37 -0.49 -1.74 24.02
N TRP A 38 -0.08 -0.47 24.16
CA TRP A 38 0.27 0.47 23.07
C TRP A 38 1.60 0.14 22.33
N GLY A 39 1.93 -1.15 22.24
CA GLY A 39 3.07 -1.66 21.47
C GLY A 39 4.44 -1.32 22.07
N ALA A 40 5.50 -1.67 21.33
CA ALA A 40 6.87 -1.37 21.69
C ALA A 40 7.67 -0.85 20.50
N PHE A 41 8.67 -0.03 20.77
CA PHE A 41 9.45 0.72 19.80
C PHE A 41 10.94 0.43 19.95
N SER A 42 11.67 0.56 18.84
CA SER A 42 13.09 0.87 18.87
C SER A 42 13.28 2.37 18.68
N ILE A 43 14.26 2.94 19.37
CA ILE A 43 14.63 4.35 19.28
C ILE A 43 16.06 4.38 18.74
N ILE A 44 16.25 4.93 17.55
CA ILE A 44 17.47 4.80 16.74
C ILE A 44 18.04 6.19 16.44
N PRO A 45 19.33 6.49 16.71
CA PRO A 45 19.89 7.81 16.43
C PRO A 45 20.04 8.03 14.93
N VAL A 46 19.73 9.25 14.47
CA VAL A 46 19.86 9.66 13.06
C VAL A 46 21.33 9.81 12.64
N GLY A 47 22.25 10.01 13.59
CA GLY A 47 23.69 9.85 13.38
C GLY A 47 24.09 8.39 13.12
N GLY A 48 23.55 7.45 13.90
CA GLY A 48 23.99 6.04 13.95
C GLY A 48 22.90 5.00 13.68
N PRO A 49 22.39 4.86 12.43
CA PRO A 49 21.27 3.98 12.11
C PRO A 49 21.51 2.47 12.33
N SER A 50 22.74 2.05 12.63
CA SER A 50 23.09 0.68 13.04
C SER A 50 23.04 0.43 14.56
N MET A 51 22.59 1.42 15.35
CA MET A 51 22.54 1.40 16.81
C MET A 51 21.10 1.64 17.31
N VAL A 52 20.84 1.29 18.56
CA VAL A 52 19.56 1.48 19.25
C VAL A 52 19.76 2.02 20.66
N LEU A 53 18.77 2.74 21.19
CA LEU A 53 18.71 3.16 22.59
C LEU A 53 18.57 1.93 23.50
N GLU A 54 19.47 1.78 24.47
CA GLU A 54 19.59 0.63 25.35
C GLU A 54 19.67 1.02 26.84
N ALA A 55 18.80 0.43 27.66
CA ALA A 55 18.91 0.51 29.11
C ALA A 55 19.95 -0.53 29.62
N VAL A 56 21.08 -0.04 30.12
CA VAL A 56 22.25 -0.86 30.48
C VAL A 56 21.90 -1.88 31.58
N ASN A 57 22.60 -3.03 31.62
CA ASN A 57 22.43 -4.07 32.65
C ASN A 57 20.96 -4.51 32.83
N ALA A 58 20.23 -4.65 31.71
CA ALA A 58 18.81 -5.01 31.64
C ALA A 58 17.80 -3.99 32.21
N GLY A 59 18.22 -2.78 32.62
CA GLY A 59 17.31 -1.65 32.84
C GLY A 59 16.31 -1.80 33.99
N THR A 60 16.65 -2.52 35.07
CA THR A 60 15.71 -2.87 36.15
C THR A 60 15.90 -2.10 37.47
N ALA A 61 16.66 -1.00 37.47
CA ALA A 61 16.99 -0.25 38.68
C ALA A 61 16.84 1.27 38.50
N ASP A 62 16.56 1.96 39.60
CA ASP A 62 16.67 3.42 39.68
C ASP A 62 18.12 3.87 39.40
N GLY A 63 18.29 4.97 38.67
CA GLY A 63 19.58 5.47 38.20
C GLY A 63 20.25 4.62 37.10
N THR A 64 19.55 3.68 36.46
CA THR A 64 20.15 2.89 35.37
C THR A 64 20.50 3.78 34.18
N VAL A 65 21.78 3.80 33.79
CA VAL A 65 22.28 4.54 32.62
C VAL A 65 21.63 4.03 31.33
N VAL A 66 21.29 4.97 30.44
CA VAL A 66 20.88 4.67 29.06
C VAL A 66 22.03 4.99 28.10
N SER A 67 22.21 4.14 27.08
CA SER A 67 23.36 4.15 26.16
C SER A 67 22.96 3.73 24.74
N LEU A 68 23.91 3.83 23.79
CA LEU A 68 23.77 3.19 22.48
C LEU A 68 24.20 1.72 22.50
N GLY A 69 23.29 0.82 22.14
CA GLY A 69 23.49 -0.60 21.97
C GLY A 69 23.47 -1.03 20.50
N LYS A 70 23.99 -2.23 20.19
CA LYS A 70 23.77 -2.87 18.89
C LYS A 70 22.42 -3.61 18.90
N PRO A 71 21.56 -3.46 17.88
CA PRO A 71 20.24 -4.08 17.86
C PRO A 71 20.33 -5.61 18.02
N SER A 72 19.79 -6.09 19.13
CA SER A 72 19.77 -7.51 19.55
C SER A 72 18.35 -8.06 19.68
N GLY A 73 17.34 -7.19 19.77
CA GLY A 73 15.95 -7.55 20.06
C GLY A 73 15.70 -7.93 21.52
N ALA A 74 16.66 -7.73 22.42
CA ALA A 74 16.49 -7.93 23.86
C ALA A 74 15.52 -6.91 24.47
N ALA A 75 14.87 -7.27 25.58
CA ALA A 75 13.80 -6.47 26.19
C ALA A 75 14.22 -5.04 26.58
N HIS A 76 15.47 -4.86 27.02
CA HIS A 76 16.03 -3.56 27.44
C HIS A 76 16.46 -2.64 26.28
N GLN A 77 16.19 -3.05 25.03
CA GLN A 77 16.25 -2.21 23.82
C GLN A 77 14.84 -1.92 23.26
N LYS A 78 13.78 -2.28 23.99
CA LYS A 78 12.37 -2.07 23.60
C LYS A 78 11.73 -1.05 24.52
N TRP A 79 11.12 -0.03 23.93
CA TRP A 79 10.59 1.12 24.64
C TRP A 79 9.09 1.26 24.39
N VAL A 80 8.29 1.58 25.40
CA VAL A 80 6.89 1.95 25.26
C VAL A 80 6.81 3.46 25.41
N ILE A 81 6.09 4.12 24.50
CA ILE A 81 5.84 5.56 24.56
C ILE A 81 4.42 5.74 25.04
N VAL A 82 4.26 6.33 26.23
CA VAL A 82 2.98 6.47 26.93
C VAL A 82 2.53 7.93 26.85
N PRO A 83 1.49 8.25 26.07
CA PRO A 83 0.91 9.59 26.02
C PRO A 83 0.40 10.05 27.40
N LYS A 84 0.50 11.35 27.66
CA LYS A 84 0.05 11.99 28.90
C LYS A 84 -0.95 13.10 28.55
N SER A 85 -1.87 13.39 29.48
CA SER A 85 -2.96 14.36 29.27
C SER A 85 -2.52 15.83 29.17
N ASP A 86 -1.24 16.11 29.41
CA ASP A 86 -0.58 17.41 29.28
C ASP A 86 0.01 17.66 27.88
N GLY A 87 -0.09 16.69 26.96
CA GLY A 87 0.45 16.76 25.60
C GLY A 87 1.90 16.25 25.46
N PHE A 88 2.50 15.76 26.54
CA PHE A 88 3.82 15.13 26.56
C PHE A 88 3.70 13.59 26.54
N VAL A 89 4.83 12.90 26.44
CA VAL A 89 4.94 11.45 26.64
C VAL A 89 5.86 11.13 27.83
N SER A 90 5.70 9.96 28.45
CA SER A 90 6.84 9.29 29.08
C SER A 90 7.32 8.15 28.18
N ILE A 91 8.59 7.77 28.33
CA ILE A 91 9.21 6.68 27.58
C ILE A 91 9.73 5.69 28.61
N GLN A 92 9.36 4.41 28.53
CA GLN A 92 9.68 3.39 29.53
C GLN A 92 10.18 2.09 28.88
N PRO A 93 11.07 1.30 29.49
CA PRO A 93 11.41 -0.02 28.96
C PRO A 93 10.18 -0.93 28.98
N ALA A 94 9.93 -1.68 27.90
CA ALA A 94 8.71 -2.46 27.73
C ALA A 94 8.51 -3.57 28.78
N HIS A 95 9.59 -4.02 29.44
CA HIS A 95 9.57 -4.98 30.52
C HIS A 95 9.64 -4.36 31.93
N GLN A 96 9.72 -3.03 32.05
CA GLN A 96 9.84 -2.30 33.32
C GLN A 96 8.97 -1.03 33.36
N PRO A 97 7.63 -1.15 33.37
CA PRO A 97 6.69 -0.01 33.29
C PRO A 97 6.70 0.92 34.52
N ASN A 98 7.47 0.59 35.57
CA ASN A 98 7.63 1.44 36.75
C ASN A 98 8.79 2.46 36.60
N LEU A 99 9.63 2.31 35.59
CA LEU A 99 10.82 3.15 35.34
C LEU A 99 10.68 3.88 34.00
N VAL A 100 11.05 5.15 33.97
CA VAL A 100 10.95 6.02 32.79
C VAL A 100 12.28 6.71 32.47
N LEU A 101 12.48 6.98 31.18
CA LEU A 101 13.56 7.76 30.63
C LEU A 101 13.50 9.18 31.22
N ALA A 102 14.55 9.56 31.93
CA ALA A 102 14.62 10.76 32.74
C ALA A 102 15.97 11.46 32.56
N VAL A 103 15.98 12.78 32.47
CA VAL A 103 17.22 13.54 32.67
C VAL A 103 17.55 13.50 34.16
N ALA A 104 18.72 12.97 34.54
CA ALA A 104 19.03 12.61 35.91
C ALA A 104 18.77 13.76 36.91
N GLN A 105 17.85 13.50 37.85
CA GLN A 105 17.45 14.42 38.93
C GLN A 105 17.02 15.82 38.46
N GLY A 106 16.57 15.96 37.21
CA GLY A 106 16.16 17.24 36.63
C GLY A 106 17.30 18.22 36.33
N GLY A 107 18.53 17.75 36.19
CA GLY A 107 19.67 18.60 35.80
C GLY A 107 19.44 19.34 34.48
N GLY A 108 19.95 20.58 34.39
CA GLY A 108 19.72 21.50 33.27
C GLY A 108 20.94 21.80 32.41
N ASP A 109 22.11 21.26 32.75
CA ASP A 109 23.39 21.54 32.09
C ASP A 109 23.62 20.61 30.89
N ASN A 110 24.39 21.08 29.90
CA ASN A 110 24.87 20.21 28.81
C ASN A 110 25.76 19.10 29.40
N GLY A 111 25.53 17.85 28.98
CA GLY A 111 26.23 16.70 29.58
C GLY A 111 25.52 16.08 30.77
N THR A 112 24.32 16.55 31.15
CA THR A 112 23.51 15.88 32.19
C THR A 112 23.07 14.51 31.66
N PRO A 113 23.43 13.38 32.31
CA PRO A 113 23.15 12.05 31.77
C PRO A 113 21.66 11.72 31.79
N VAL A 114 21.23 10.92 30.81
CA VAL A 114 19.89 10.35 30.76
C VAL A 114 19.90 8.92 31.29
N VAL A 115 18.94 8.66 32.17
CA VAL A 115 18.86 7.47 33.03
C VAL A 115 17.41 6.96 33.09
N LEU A 116 17.21 5.86 33.80
CA LEU A 116 15.90 5.40 34.25
C LEU A 116 15.64 5.83 35.69
N GLU A 117 14.52 6.52 35.93
CA GLU A 117 14.02 6.88 37.28
C GLU A 117 12.58 6.34 37.46
N PRO A 118 12.10 6.13 38.71
CA PRO A 118 10.70 5.80 38.98
C PRO A 118 9.74 6.89 38.46
N GLU A 119 8.71 6.52 37.68
CA GLU A 119 7.69 7.48 37.21
C GLU A 119 6.95 8.08 38.40
N ASN A 120 7.16 9.37 38.61
CA ASN A 120 6.53 10.18 39.64
C ASN A 120 6.10 11.55 39.07
N ALA A 121 5.77 11.57 37.77
CA ALA A 121 5.23 12.68 37.00
C ALA A 121 6.08 13.96 37.00
N GLN A 122 7.41 13.85 37.15
CA GLN A 122 8.28 15.02 37.17
C GLN A 122 8.55 15.56 35.75
N PRO A 123 8.75 16.88 35.58
CA PRO A 123 8.95 17.48 34.25
C PRO A 123 10.16 16.93 33.46
N TRP A 124 11.21 16.46 34.13
CA TRP A 124 12.36 15.83 33.47
C TRP A 124 12.13 14.37 33.04
N GLN A 125 10.94 13.82 33.32
CA GLN A 125 10.43 12.52 32.85
C GLN A 125 9.36 12.69 31.74
N ARG A 126 9.05 13.94 31.36
CA ARG A 126 8.05 14.31 30.34
C ARG A 126 8.76 14.82 29.09
N TRP A 127 8.51 14.18 27.96
CA TRP A 127 9.18 14.49 26.69
C TRP A 127 8.17 14.99 25.64
N ALA A 128 8.52 16.04 24.92
CA ALA A 128 7.84 16.51 23.71
C ALA A 128 8.51 15.88 22.49
N LEU A 129 7.71 15.45 21.51
CA LEU A 129 8.18 14.77 20.29
C LEU A 129 8.09 15.73 19.09
N GLY A 130 9.15 16.49 18.84
CA GLY A 130 9.25 17.41 17.70
C GLY A 130 9.57 16.68 16.40
N ARG A 131 8.57 16.31 15.61
CA ARG A 131 8.77 15.63 14.32
C ARG A 131 9.54 16.49 13.32
N GLN A 132 10.48 15.88 12.60
CA GLN A 132 11.34 16.50 11.59
C GLN A 132 10.94 16.03 10.17
N ASP A 133 11.35 16.77 9.13
CA ASP A 133 10.96 16.51 7.72
C ASP A 133 11.39 15.13 7.20
N ASN A 134 12.52 14.62 7.68
CA ASN A 134 13.05 13.27 7.39
C ASN A 134 12.27 12.13 8.08
N GLY A 135 11.26 12.45 8.91
CA GLY A 135 10.47 11.50 9.68
C GLY A 135 11.02 11.11 11.05
N SER A 136 12.17 11.64 11.49
CA SER A 136 12.67 11.48 12.86
C SER A 136 12.02 12.45 13.84
N TYR A 137 12.40 12.37 15.11
CA TYR A 137 11.90 13.22 16.20
C TYR A 137 13.06 13.80 17.00
N LEU A 138 12.93 15.08 17.37
CA LEU A 138 13.63 15.69 18.49
C LEU A 138 12.88 15.33 19.78
N LEU A 139 13.59 14.83 20.79
CA LEU A 139 13.03 14.51 22.11
C LEU A 139 13.45 15.59 23.11
N THR A 140 12.54 16.51 23.43
CA THR A 140 12.81 17.66 24.31
C THR A 140 12.12 17.48 25.67
N PRO A 141 12.83 17.55 26.81
CA PRO A 141 12.22 17.36 28.12
C PRO A 141 11.51 18.63 28.61
N GLN A 142 10.41 18.47 29.35
CA GLN A 142 9.52 19.58 29.76
C GLN A 142 10.20 20.62 30.66
N HIS A 143 11.23 20.25 31.44
CA HIS A 143 11.97 21.19 32.28
C HIS A 143 13.00 22.05 31.51
N ALA A 144 13.43 21.60 30.33
CA ALA A 144 14.49 22.26 29.54
C ALA A 144 14.10 22.36 28.05
N PRO A 145 13.10 23.21 27.70
CA PRO A 145 12.55 23.29 26.33
C PRO A 145 13.53 23.78 25.25
N GLY A 146 14.70 24.32 25.64
CA GLY A 146 15.80 24.67 24.71
C GLY A 146 16.83 23.55 24.53
N LYS A 147 16.52 22.32 24.93
CA LYS A 147 17.44 21.16 24.94
C LYS A 147 16.81 19.91 24.34
N GLY A 148 17.62 18.91 24.02
CA GLY A 148 17.20 17.64 23.45
C GLY A 148 18.02 16.45 23.93
N LEU A 149 17.47 15.25 23.76
CA LEU A 149 18.15 13.97 23.93
C LEU A 149 19.25 13.82 22.87
N ASP A 150 20.51 13.68 23.28
CA ASP A 150 21.67 13.65 22.38
C ASP A 150 22.33 12.26 22.29
N ASP A 151 22.93 11.94 21.13
CA ASP A 151 23.73 10.73 20.90
C ASP A 151 25.22 10.87 21.30
N PHE A 152 25.49 11.75 22.26
CA PHE A 152 26.80 12.14 22.80
C PHE A 152 27.75 12.68 21.70
N GLY A 153 27.21 13.58 20.87
CA GLY A 153 27.91 14.24 19.77
C GLY A 153 28.37 13.29 18.67
N GLY A 154 27.59 12.25 18.36
CA GLY A 154 27.88 11.33 17.25
C GLY A 154 28.87 10.22 17.56
N GLN A 155 29.05 9.87 18.83
CA GLN A 155 29.88 8.73 19.23
C GLN A 155 29.08 7.43 19.04
N ILE A 156 29.11 6.88 17.83
CA ILE A 156 28.29 5.73 17.40
C ILE A 156 28.96 4.39 17.80
N ASP A 157 29.45 4.32 19.04
CA ASP A 157 30.08 3.13 19.63
C ASP A 157 29.15 2.45 20.65
N THR A 158 29.30 1.13 20.84
CA THR A 158 28.52 0.38 21.83
C THR A 158 28.89 0.78 23.26
N GLY A 159 27.90 1.23 24.04
CA GLY A 159 28.09 1.78 25.38
C GLY A 159 28.31 3.30 25.42
N SER A 160 28.23 3.99 24.28
CA SER A 160 28.24 5.46 24.24
C SER A 160 27.04 6.01 25.00
N LYS A 161 27.26 7.11 25.72
CA LYS A 161 26.27 7.66 26.65
C LYS A 161 25.11 8.32 25.91
N ILE A 162 24.05 8.60 26.65
CA ILE A 162 22.95 9.47 26.25
C ILE A 162 22.85 10.57 27.30
N ASP A 163 22.76 11.81 26.86
CA ASP A 163 22.76 13.00 27.71
C ASP A 163 21.83 14.09 27.17
N LEU A 164 21.67 15.15 27.96
CA LEU A 164 20.93 16.35 27.60
C LEU A 164 21.88 17.37 26.98
N TRP A 165 21.60 17.82 25.76
CA TRP A 165 22.39 18.83 25.06
C TRP A 165 21.53 20.00 24.55
N GLU A 166 22.18 21.10 24.17
CA GLU A 166 21.52 22.30 23.63
C GLU A 166 20.87 22.03 22.27
N SER A 167 19.61 22.48 22.08
CA SER A 167 18.84 22.14 20.88
C SER A 167 19.25 23.00 19.69
N ILE A 168 19.98 22.41 18.74
CA ILE A 168 20.46 23.04 17.52
C ILE A 168 19.58 22.57 16.34
N PRO A 169 18.86 23.47 15.64
CA PRO A 169 18.01 23.09 14.52
C PRO A 169 18.77 22.39 13.39
N GLY A 170 18.27 21.22 12.97
CA GLY A 170 18.88 20.39 11.92
C GLY A 170 20.05 19.52 12.38
N ASP A 171 20.51 19.63 13.62
CA ASP A 171 21.55 18.75 14.17
C ASP A 171 21.05 17.30 14.27
N ARG A 172 21.84 16.35 13.75
CA ARG A 172 21.49 14.93 13.64
C ARG A 172 21.72 14.15 14.92
N HIS A 173 22.52 14.69 15.85
CA HIS A 173 22.84 14.05 17.14
C HIS A 173 21.65 14.07 18.11
N LEU A 174 20.81 15.09 17.96
CA LEU A 174 19.56 15.28 18.71
C LEU A 174 18.33 14.57 18.11
N GLN A 175 18.51 13.87 16.98
CA GLN A 175 17.41 13.34 16.16
C GLN A 175 17.31 11.82 16.26
N TRP A 176 16.09 11.32 16.46
CA TRP A 176 15.82 9.92 16.74
C TRP A 176 14.69 9.38 15.86
N PHE A 177 14.92 8.29 15.14
CA PHE A 177 13.85 7.51 14.53
C PHE A 177 13.17 6.66 15.61
N ILE A 178 11.88 6.89 15.80
CA ILE A 178 11.01 6.08 16.66
C ILE A 178 10.34 5.05 15.74
N GLN A 179 10.83 3.81 15.76
CA GLN A 179 10.34 2.75 14.88
C GLN A 179 9.50 1.72 15.67
N PRO A 180 8.24 1.45 15.27
CA PRO A 180 7.43 0.41 15.91
C PRO A 180 8.03 -0.98 15.64
N LEU A 181 8.06 -1.82 16.67
CA LEU A 181 8.55 -3.19 16.56
C LEU A 181 7.46 -4.11 16.00
N ALA A 182 7.87 -5.08 15.19
CA ALA A 182 7.17 -6.33 14.88
C ALA A 182 6.06 -6.73 15.87
N GLY A 183 4.83 -6.87 15.39
CA GLY A 183 3.66 -7.28 16.19
C GLY A 183 3.06 -6.20 17.11
N SER A 184 3.63 -5.00 17.17
CA SER A 184 3.06 -3.89 17.94
C SER A 184 1.83 -3.32 17.24
N PRO A 185 0.70 -3.06 17.95
CA PRO A 185 -0.29 -2.13 17.43
C PRO A 185 0.39 -0.77 17.24
N LEU A 186 0.25 -0.19 16.05
CA LEU A 186 0.60 1.21 15.87
C LEU A 186 -0.29 2.05 16.80
N PRO A 187 0.27 3.06 17.48
CA PRO A 187 -0.55 4.14 18.01
C PRO A 187 -1.41 4.66 16.87
N ALA A 188 -2.73 4.64 17.04
CA ALA A 188 -3.58 5.47 16.22
C ALA A 188 -3.05 6.89 16.36
N ALA A 189 -2.74 7.55 15.24
CA ALA A 189 -2.34 8.94 15.28
C ALA A 189 -3.52 9.73 15.84
N THR A 190 -3.45 10.12 17.11
CA THR A 190 -4.43 10.96 17.79
C THR A 190 -4.27 12.41 17.34
N ALA A 191 -4.41 12.61 16.02
CA ALA A 191 -5.11 13.77 15.54
C ALA A 191 -6.38 13.92 16.39
N GLY A 192 -6.58 15.10 16.96
CA GLY A 192 -7.86 15.42 17.60
C GLY A 192 -9.01 15.21 16.60
N PRO A 193 -10.27 15.11 17.09
CA PRO A 193 -11.42 14.99 16.20
C PRO A 193 -11.31 16.07 15.10
N PRO A 194 -11.42 15.68 13.81
CA PRO A 194 -11.03 16.55 12.70
C PRO A 194 -11.74 17.89 12.84
N PRO A 195 -11.01 19.02 12.68
CA PRO A 195 -11.50 20.33 13.10
C PRO A 195 -12.85 20.61 12.49
N ALA A 196 -13.85 20.77 13.35
CA ALA A 196 -15.25 20.83 12.95
C ALA A 196 -15.45 21.92 11.91
N TYR A 197 -16.12 21.58 10.80
CA TYR A 197 -16.32 22.50 9.69
C TYR A 197 -17.13 23.73 10.14
N VAL A 198 -16.45 24.87 10.22
CA VAL A 198 -17.05 26.19 10.44
C VAL A 198 -17.30 26.81 9.08
N ALA A 199 -18.56 26.86 8.66
CA ALA A 199 -18.96 27.54 7.45
C ALA A 199 -18.57 29.03 7.50
N PRO A 200 -17.92 29.59 6.46
CA PRO A 200 -17.66 31.02 6.38
C PRO A 200 -18.96 31.83 6.25
N GLU A 201 -18.86 33.13 6.55
CA GLU A 201 -19.94 34.09 6.34
C GLU A 201 -20.38 34.09 4.88
N ILE A 202 -21.67 33.85 4.63
CA ILE A 202 -22.26 33.92 3.30
C ILE A 202 -22.74 35.34 3.05
N LYS A 203 -22.21 35.97 2.00
CA LYS A 203 -22.68 37.24 1.45
C LYS A 203 -23.57 36.98 0.24
N PRO A 204 -24.90 37.21 0.32
CA PRO A 204 -25.81 36.92 -0.79
C PRO A 204 -25.46 37.65 -2.09
N GLU A 205 -24.82 38.81 -2.01
CA GLU A 205 -24.36 39.62 -3.14
C GLU A 205 -23.22 38.97 -3.95
N ASP A 206 -22.42 38.08 -3.34
CA ASP A 206 -21.33 37.35 -4.02
C ASP A 206 -21.84 36.09 -4.75
N ILE A 207 -23.06 35.61 -4.42
CA ILE A 207 -23.67 34.43 -5.05
C ILE A 207 -24.27 34.78 -6.41
N ARG A 208 -23.50 34.54 -7.48
CA ARG A 208 -23.94 34.78 -8.86
C ARG A 208 -24.62 33.54 -9.47
N PRO A 209 -25.82 33.66 -10.08
CA PRO A 209 -26.55 32.52 -10.61
C PRO A 209 -25.92 31.99 -11.92
N GLY A 210 -25.42 30.76 -11.88
CA GLY A 210 -24.96 30.01 -13.05
C GLY A 210 -26.09 29.36 -13.84
N GLU A 211 -25.72 28.79 -14.99
CA GLU A 211 -26.61 28.17 -15.98
C GLU A 211 -26.69 26.65 -15.78
N ILE A 212 -27.85 26.06 -16.13
CA ILE A 212 -28.05 24.61 -16.22
C ILE A 212 -28.36 24.26 -17.67
N LYS A 213 -27.66 23.28 -18.24
CA LYS A 213 -27.89 22.72 -19.58
C LYS A 213 -28.14 21.23 -19.50
N GLU A 214 -28.89 20.68 -20.45
CA GLU A 214 -29.20 19.25 -20.53
C GLU A 214 -28.96 18.73 -21.95
N THR A 215 -28.43 17.51 -22.06
CA THR A 215 -28.18 16.80 -23.33
C THR A 215 -28.21 15.29 -23.07
N GLN A 216 -28.05 14.47 -24.12
CA GLN A 216 -27.99 13.01 -24.01
C GLN A 216 -26.74 12.45 -24.69
N PHE A 217 -25.96 11.65 -23.96
CA PHE A 217 -24.84 10.89 -24.53
C PHE A 217 -25.30 9.49 -24.96
N LYS A 218 -25.00 9.12 -26.22
CA LYS A 218 -25.54 7.91 -26.88
C LYS A 218 -24.48 7.03 -27.57
N ASN A 219 -23.26 7.56 -27.74
CA ASN A 219 -22.24 7.00 -28.62
C ASN A 219 -21.05 6.46 -27.81
N SER A 220 -21.34 5.70 -26.76
CA SER A 220 -20.29 5.10 -25.93
C SER A 220 -19.69 3.88 -26.62
N MET A 221 -18.36 3.81 -26.67
CA MET A 221 -17.59 2.65 -27.14
C MET A 221 -17.25 1.72 -25.97
N ILE A 222 -17.04 2.27 -24.77
CA ILE A 222 -16.79 1.53 -23.52
C ILE A 222 -18.06 0.86 -22.98
N PHE A 223 -19.23 1.48 -23.18
CA PHE A 223 -20.53 0.91 -22.85
C PHE A 223 -21.48 0.89 -24.07
N PRO A 224 -21.25 0.00 -25.07
CA PRO A 224 -21.95 0.04 -26.36
C PRO A 224 -23.48 0.11 -26.30
N GLY A 225 -24.06 0.95 -27.16
CA GLY A 225 -25.50 1.11 -27.36
C GLY A 225 -26.27 1.78 -26.21
N THR A 226 -25.59 2.22 -25.15
CA THR A 226 -26.25 2.84 -23.99
C THR A 226 -26.50 4.34 -24.16
N ILE A 227 -27.71 4.76 -23.78
CA ILE A 227 -28.12 6.17 -23.70
C ILE A 227 -28.04 6.62 -22.23
N ARG A 228 -27.59 7.87 -22.01
CA ARG A 228 -27.56 8.56 -20.71
C ARG A 228 -28.04 9.99 -20.84
N ASP A 229 -28.84 10.45 -19.90
CA ASP A 229 -29.09 11.88 -19.71
C ASP A 229 -27.91 12.52 -18.96
N VAL A 230 -27.53 13.73 -19.40
CA VAL A 230 -26.42 14.50 -18.86
C VAL A 230 -26.89 15.93 -18.61
N THR A 231 -26.81 16.37 -17.35
CA THR A 231 -27.03 17.76 -16.95
C THR A 231 -25.68 18.41 -16.65
N VAL A 232 -25.50 19.67 -17.04
CA VAL A 232 -24.25 20.44 -16.86
C VAL A 232 -24.54 21.76 -16.18
N PHE A 233 -23.81 22.06 -15.11
CA PHE A 233 -23.83 23.35 -14.41
C PHE A 233 -22.60 24.19 -14.82
N ILE A 234 -22.86 25.40 -15.31
CA ILE A 234 -21.82 26.37 -15.68
C ILE A 234 -21.92 27.55 -14.70
N PRO A 235 -20.95 27.76 -13.80
CA PRO A 235 -20.99 28.86 -12.84
C PRO A 235 -20.82 30.21 -13.54
N ALA A 236 -21.51 31.25 -13.07
CA ALA A 236 -21.39 32.62 -13.60
C ALA A 236 -20.02 33.30 -13.38
N HIS A 237 -19.08 32.59 -12.76
CA HIS A 237 -17.68 32.97 -12.60
C HIS A 237 -16.74 32.36 -13.66
N TYR A 238 -17.25 31.51 -14.55
CA TYR A 238 -16.49 30.90 -15.64
C TYR A 238 -16.53 31.77 -16.92
N ASP A 239 -15.36 32.13 -17.44
CA ASP A 239 -15.17 32.94 -18.66
C ASP A 239 -14.43 32.19 -19.79
N GLY A 240 -13.99 30.96 -19.55
CA GLY A 240 -13.19 30.14 -20.47
C GLY A 240 -11.71 30.51 -20.60
N SER A 241 -11.25 31.58 -19.95
CA SER A 241 -9.85 32.08 -20.03
C SER A 241 -8.82 31.09 -19.47
N LYS A 242 -9.26 30.20 -18.57
CA LYS A 242 -8.48 29.13 -17.95
C LYS A 242 -9.30 27.83 -17.96
N PRO A 243 -8.65 26.65 -17.90
CA PRO A 243 -9.34 25.40 -17.65
C PRO A 243 -10.07 25.46 -16.30
N ALA A 244 -11.36 25.13 -16.30
CA ALA A 244 -12.16 25.05 -15.09
C ALA A 244 -11.92 23.72 -14.36
N CYS A 245 -12.05 23.74 -13.04
CA CYS A 245 -12.17 22.52 -12.26
C CYS A 245 -13.48 21.79 -12.62
N VAL A 246 -13.54 20.48 -12.39
CA VAL A 246 -14.71 19.67 -12.74
C VAL A 246 -15.22 18.89 -11.53
N TYR A 247 -16.49 19.05 -11.23
CA TYR A 247 -17.23 18.21 -10.27
C TYR A 247 -18.14 17.27 -11.06
N VAL A 248 -17.80 15.99 -11.10
CA VAL A 248 -18.62 14.97 -11.76
C VAL A 248 -19.48 14.26 -10.73
N LYS A 249 -20.76 14.03 -11.03
CA LYS A 249 -21.70 13.31 -10.15
C LYS A 249 -22.46 12.20 -10.87
N THR A 250 -22.49 11.01 -10.26
CA THR A 250 -23.29 9.86 -10.72
C THR A 250 -24.78 10.00 -10.39
N ASP A 251 -25.63 9.28 -11.13
CA ASP A 251 -27.10 9.23 -10.98
C ASP A 251 -27.85 10.54 -11.33
N GLY A 252 -27.12 11.53 -11.84
CA GLY A 252 -27.65 12.77 -12.40
C GLY A 252 -27.83 13.91 -11.40
N TYR A 253 -28.47 14.97 -11.88
CA TYR A 253 -28.57 16.24 -11.18
C TYR A 253 -29.69 16.26 -10.13
N HIS A 254 -29.49 17.05 -9.08
CA HIS A 254 -30.47 17.31 -8.04
C HIS A 254 -30.52 18.82 -7.76
N GLN A 255 -31.70 19.42 -7.64
CA GLN A 255 -31.87 20.88 -7.67
C GLN A 255 -31.09 21.64 -6.58
N ARG A 256 -30.85 21.05 -5.40
CA ARG A 256 -30.00 21.66 -4.34
C ARG A 256 -28.52 21.83 -4.76
N GLU A 257 -28.01 21.02 -5.71
CA GLU A 257 -26.60 21.04 -6.14
C GLU A 257 -26.19 22.41 -6.68
N LYS A 258 -27.02 23.04 -7.51
CA LYS A 258 -26.74 24.37 -8.09
C LYS A 258 -26.48 25.40 -6.99
N SER A 259 -27.41 25.56 -6.05
CA SER A 259 -27.27 26.53 -4.96
C SER A 259 -26.10 26.21 -4.02
N LEU A 260 -25.78 24.93 -3.83
CA LEU A 260 -24.59 24.51 -3.08
C LEU A 260 -23.30 24.88 -3.82
N MET A 261 -23.15 24.53 -5.09
CA MET A 261 -21.98 24.89 -5.90
C MET A 261 -21.80 26.41 -6.03
N GLU A 262 -22.90 27.15 -6.24
CA GLU A 262 -22.89 28.62 -6.30
C GLU A 262 -22.42 29.23 -4.97
N THR A 263 -22.87 28.69 -3.84
CA THR A 263 -22.41 29.13 -2.51
C THR A 263 -20.93 28.83 -2.31
N MET A 264 -20.47 27.61 -2.57
CA MET A 264 -19.07 27.19 -2.32
C MET A 264 -18.07 27.93 -3.24
N ILE A 265 -18.48 28.32 -4.45
CA ILE A 265 -17.66 29.15 -5.34
C ILE A 265 -17.63 30.61 -4.84
N ALA A 266 -18.76 31.15 -4.38
CA ALA A 266 -18.84 32.52 -3.86
C ALA A 266 -18.06 32.71 -2.55
N THR A 267 -18.04 31.71 -1.67
CA THR A 267 -17.27 31.73 -0.42
C THR A 267 -15.78 31.40 -0.61
N GLY A 268 -15.35 31.02 -1.81
CA GLY A 268 -13.97 30.61 -2.11
C GLY A 268 -13.57 29.23 -1.56
N GLU A 269 -14.53 28.47 -1.03
CA GLU A 269 -14.32 27.12 -0.47
C GLU A 269 -14.15 26.05 -1.57
N MET A 270 -14.56 26.37 -2.80
CA MET A 270 -14.37 25.57 -4.01
C MET A 270 -13.92 26.48 -5.16
N PRO A 271 -12.92 26.09 -5.98
CA PRO A 271 -12.53 26.86 -7.17
C PRO A 271 -13.67 26.93 -8.20
N VAL A 272 -13.51 27.77 -9.23
CA VAL A 272 -14.51 27.89 -10.32
C VAL A 272 -14.67 26.53 -11.01
N THR A 273 -15.77 25.84 -10.69
CA THR A 273 -15.97 24.43 -10.98
C THR A 273 -17.23 24.21 -11.81
N ILE A 274 -17.09 23.53 -12.94
CA ILE A 274 -18.19 23.09 -13.80
C ILE A 274 -18.72 21.76 -13.26
N GLY A 275 -20.05 21.67 -13.07
CA GLY A 275 -20.72 20.46 -12.61
C GLY A 275 -21.16 19.60 -13.79
N VAL A 276 -20.83 18.30 -13.80
CA VAL A 276 -21.22 17.34 -14.84
C VAL A 276 -21.95 16.17 -14.19
N PHE A 277 -23.27 16.13 -14.36
CA PHE A 277 -24.16 15.21 -13.69
C PHE A 277 -24.69 14.17 -14.68
N VAL A 278 -24.35 12.89 -14.49
CA VAL A 278 -24.62 11.83 -15.47
C VAL A 278 -25.44 10.69 -14.88
N ARG A 279 -26.55 10.34 -15.53
CA ARG A 279 -27.35 9.15 -15.17
C ARG A 279 -26.61 7.88 -15.63
N PRO A 280 -26.81 6.72 -14.97
CA PRO A 280 -26.28 5.45 -15.47
C PRO A 280 -26.87 5.10 -16.84
N GLY A 281 -26.15 4.31 -17.63
CA GLY A 281 -26.61 3.90 -18.96
C GLY A 281 -27.85 3.02 -18.94
N THR A 282 -28.67 3.22 -19.96
CA THR A 282 -29.75 2.32 -20.34
C THR A 282 -29.48 1.86 -21.77
N LEU A 283 -29.34 0.56 -22.01
CA LEU A 283 -29.35 -0.01 -23.36
C LEU A 283 -30.81 -0.27 -23.74
N PRO A 284 -31.39 0.46 -24.73
CA PRO A 284 -32.78 0.27 -25.11
C PRO A 284 -33.03 -1.14 -25.65
N ALA A 285 -34.16 -1.74 -25.28
CA ALA A 285 -34.57 -3.01 -25.82
C ALA A 285 -35.07 -2.85 -27.29
N PRO A 286 -34.78 -3.80 -28.19
CA PRO A 286 -35.18 -3.71 -29.60
C PRO A 286 -36.67 -3.99 -29.85
N MET A 287 -37.47 -4.22 -28.79
CA MET A 287 -38.88 -4.58 -28.87
C MET A 287 -39.71 -3.68 -27.94
N GLU A 288 -40.77 -3.08 -28.48
CA GLU A 288 -41.68 -2.21 -27.73
C GLU A 288 -42.29 -2.94 -26.52
N GLY A 289 -42.43 -2.23 -25.40
CA GLY A 289 -43.00 -2.77 -24.16
C GLY A 289 -42.10 -3.76 -23.39
N THR A 290 -40.88 -4.01 -23.84
CA THR A 290 -39.91 -4.87 -23.13
C THR A 290 -38.96 -4.04 -22.24
N LEU A 291 -38.35 -4.68 -21.24
CA LEU A 291 -37.50 -4.00 -20.25
C LEU A 291 -36.10 -3.74 -20.79
N ASP A 292 -35.73 -2.45 -20.89
CA ASP A 292 -34.37 -2.02 -21.21
C ASP A 292 -33.31 -2.58 -20.25
N ARG A 293 -32.13 -2.88 -20.77
CA ARG A 293 -31.00 -3.34 -19.95
C ARG A 293 -30.36 -2.15 -19.23
N ARG A 294 -30.87 -1.89 -18.03
CA ARG A 294 -30.27 -0.98 -17.03
C ARG A 294 -28.80 -1.37 -16.79
N ASN A 295 -27.88 -0.41 -16.89
CA ASN A 295 -26.44 -0.67 -16.88
C ASN A 295 -25.74 -0.16 -15.59
N ARG A 296 -26.48 0.35 -14.60
CA ARG A 296 -25.94 0.98 -13.37
C ARG A 296 -24.91 0.12 -12.65
N ASP A 297 -25.30 -1.07 -12.20
CA ASP A 297 -24.42 -2.04 -11.50
C ASP A 297 -23.13 -2.30 -12.28
N PHE A 298 -23.29 -2.69 -13.55
CA PHE A 298 -22.19 -2.99 -14.47
C PHE A 298 -21.23 -1.81 -14.70
N GLU A 299 -21.72 -0.56 -14.64
CA GLU A 299 -20.91 0.64 -14.81
C GLU A 299 -20.26 1.16 -13.53
N TYR A 300 -20.86 0.91 -12.37
CA TYR A 300 -20.59 1.65 -11.15
C TYR A 300 -19.89 0.78 -10.08
N ASP A 301 -20.35 -0.45 -9.89
CA ASP A 301 -19.85 -1.33 -8.83
C ASP A 301 -18.62 -2.16 -9.28
N ALA A 302 -18.34 -2.22 -10.59
CA ALA A 302 -17.24 -3.01 -11.16
C ALA A 302 -15.86 -2.41 -10.85
N VAL A 303 -14.99 -3.18 -10.19
CA VAL A 303 -13.62 -2.75 -9.80
C VAL A 303 -12.65 -2.84 -11.00
N ASN A 304 -12.83 -1.96 -11.99
CA ASN A 304 -11.92 -1.79 -13.13
C ASN A 304 -11.92 -0.33 -13.67
N ASP A 305 -11.10 -0.05 -14.68
CA ASP A 305 -10.89 1.31 -15.19
C ASP A 305 -11.97 1.83 -16.16
N ASN A 306 -12.92 0.99 -16.60
CA ASN A 306 -13.91 1.36 -17.63
C ASN A 306 -14.71 2.61 -17.25
N LYS A 307 -15.03 2.81 -15.96
CA LYS A 307 -15.75 4.02 -15.52
C LYS A 307 -14.91 5.29 -15.68
N VAL A 308 -13.64 5.29 -15.28
CA VAL A 308 -12.79 6.49 -15.44
C VAL A 308 -12.39 6.74 -16.89
N ARG A 309 -12.18 5.68 -17.68
CA ARG A 309 -11.99 5.79 -19.12
C ARG A 309 -13.24 6.35 -19.82
N PHE A 310 -14.44 5.89 -19.49
CA PHE A 310 -15.70 6.49 -19.98
C PHE A 310 -15.81 7.99 -19.65
N LEU A 311 -15.40 8.40 -18.44
CA LEU A 311 -15.44 9.82 -18.07
C LEU A 311 -14.40 10.65 -18.86
N THR A 312 -13.19 10.12 -19.07
CA THR A 312 -12.05 10.87 -19.63
C THR A 312 -11.90 10.80 -21.14
N GLU A 313 -12.20 9.66 -21.75
CA GLU A 313 -12.08 9.41 -23.20
C GLU A 313 -13.37 9.78 -23.96
N GLU A 314 -14.53 9.72 -23.31
CA GLU A 314 -15.84 9.91 -23.96
C GLU A 314 -16.63 11.10 -23.40
N LEU A 315 -17.05 11.05 -22.12
CA LEU A 315 -18.07 11.96 -21.59
C LEU A 315 -17.58 13.40 -21.43
N LEU A 316 -16.45 13.63 -20.76
CA LEU A 316 -15.94 14.98 -20.55
C LEU A 316 -15.49 15.65 -21.86
N PRO A 317 -14.84 14.96 -22.81
CA PRO A 317 -14.60 15.52 -24.17
C PRO A 317 -15.89 15.87 -24.91
N PHE A 318 -16.95 15.04 -24.80
CA PHE A 318 -18.26 15.35 -25.37
C PHE A 318 -18.88 16.61 -24.74
N VAL A 319 -18.95 16.68 -23.41
CA VAL A 319 -19.50 17.84 -22.67
C VAL A 319 -18.72 19.13 -22.95
N ALA A 320 -17.38 19.05 -23.02
CA ALA A 320 -16.52 20.17 -23.38
C ALA A 320 -16.85 20.70 -24.79
N LYS A 321 -17.03 19.81 -25.77
CA LYS A 321 -17.35 20.17 -27.15
C LYS A 321 -18.77 20.71 -27.32
N GLU A 322 -19.76 20.05 -26.72
CA GLU A 322 -21.18 20.37 -26.85
C GLU A 322 -21.51 21.79 -26.34
N PHE A 323 -20.86 22.20 -25.25
CA PHE A 323 -21.15 23.47 -24.56
C PHE A 323 -20.02 24.52 -24.64
N GLY A 324 -18.94 24.26 -25.37
CA GLY A 324 -17.82 25.18 -25.56
C GLY A 324 -16.98 25.41 -24.29
N LEU A 325 -16.72 24.36 -23.52
CA LEU A 325 -16.13 24.43 -22.18
C LEU A 325 -14.64 24.05 -22.18
N ASN A 326 -13.83 24.89 -21.57
CA ASN A 326 -12.43 24.64 -21.26
C ASN A 326 -12.36 23.89 -19.92
N LEU A 327 -12.36 22.56 -19.96
CA LEU A 327 -12.30 21.70 -18.77
C LEU A 327 -10.86 21.28 -18.48
N SER A 328 -10.43 21.36 -17.22
CA SER A 328 -9.11 20.84 -16.83
C SER A 328 -9.00 19.33 -17.05
N GLN A 329 -7.78 18.88 -17.31
CA GLN A 329 -7.43 17.48 -17.55
C GLN A 329 -6.70 16.84 -16.37
N ASP A 330 -6.15 17.62 -15.44
CA ASP A 330 -5.46 17.12 -14.25
C ASP A 330 -6.48 16.60 -13.22
N GLY A 331 -6.21 15.42 -12.66
CA GLY A 331 -6.95 14.87 -11.53
C GLY A 331 -6.96 15.75 -10.28
N ASN A 332 -6.01 16.69 -10.14
CA ASN A 332 -6.01 17.68 -9.07
C ASN A 332 -7.09 18.77 -9.22
N ASP A 333 -7.63 18.95 -10.43
CA ASP A 333 -8.74 19.86 -10.71
C ASP A 333 -10.09 19.12 -10.79
N ARG A 334 -10.13 17.84 -10.39
CA ARG A 334 -11.27 16.97 -10.65
C ARG A 334 -11.74 16.23 -9.39
N CYS A 335 -13.00 16.48 -9.04
CA CYS A 335 -13.75 15.73 -8.04
C CYS A 335 -14.77 14.83 -8.73
N LEU A 336 -14.94 13.60 -8.24
CA LEU A 336 -16.00 12.69 -8.64
C LEU A 336 -16.82 12.30 -7.40
N SER A 337 -18.14 12.21 -7.55
CA SER A 337 -19.06 12.01 -6.44
C SER A 337 -20.19 11.05 -6.75
N GLY A 338 -20.69 10.40 -5.69
CA GLY A 338 -21.87 9.56 -5.79
C GLY A 338 -22.27 8.95 -4.46
N GLY A 339 -23.45 8.34 -4.44
CA GLY A 339 -23.94 7.54 -3.31
C GLY A 339 -24.27 6.13 -3.75
N SER A 340 -24.27 5.16 -2.82
CA SER A 340 -24.48 3.75 -3.15
C SER A 340 -23.40 3.27 -4.13
N SER A 341 -23.79 2.58 -5.21
CA SER A 341 -22.92 2.25 -6.35
C SER A 341 -22.18 3.45 -6.91
N GLY A 342 -22.79 4.64 -6.90
CA GLY A 342 -22.14 5.86 -7.35
C GLY A 342 -20.93 6.27 -6.49
N GLY A 343 -20.95 5.93 -5.19
CA GLY A 343 -19.86 6.21 -4.26
C GLY A 343 -18.65 5.31 -4.52
N ILE A 344 -18.86 4.00 -4.69
CA ILE A 344 -17.79 3.09 -5.12
C ILE A 344 -17.32 3.43 -6.54
N ALA A 345 -18.20 3.80 -7.48
CA ALA A 345 -17.81 4.27 -8.81
C ALA A 345 -16.85 5.47 -8.76
N ALA A 346 -17.08 6.39 -7.81
CA ALA A 346 -16.20 7.52 -7.57
C ALA A 346 -14.84 7.09 -7.01
N PHE A 347 -14.83 6.18 -6.05
CA PHE A 347 -13.59 5.65 -5.46
C PHE A 347 -12.78 4.80 -6.45
N VAL A 348 -13.42 3.88 -7.19
CA VAL A 348 -12.83 3.02 -8.23
C VAL A 348 -12.15 3.86 -9.32
N ALA A 349 -12.78 4.95 -9.76
CA ALA A 349 -12.23 5.82 -10.78
C ALA A 349 -10.93 6.50 -10.33
N ALA A 350 -10.92 7.10 -9.13
CA ALA A 350 -9.72 7.68 -8.54
C ALA A 350 -8.66 6.62 -8.21
N TRP A 351 -9.07 5.42 -7.78
CA TRP A 351 -8.19 4.30 -7.48
C TRP A 351 -7.42 3.81 -8.72
N ASN A 352 -8.09 3.72 -9.87
CA ASN A 352 -7.44 3.27 -11.10
C ASN A 352 -6.64 4.40 -11.78
N ARG A 353 -7.11 5.65 -11.71
CA ARG A 353 -6.48 6.81 -12.38
C ARG A 353 -6.50 8.06 -11.49
N PRO A 354 -5.61 8.15 -10.48
CA PRO A 354 -5.50 9.32 -9.61
C PRO A 354 -4.89 10.54 -10.33
N ASP A 355 -4.32 10.33 -11.51
CA ASP A 355 -3.95 11.36 -12.49
C ASP A 355 -5.18 11.97 -13.20
N ALA A 356 -6.32 11.27 -13.20
CA ALA A 356 -7.57 11.72 -13.81
C ALA A 356 -8.61 12.22 -12.79
N PHE A 357 -8.59 11.70 -11.55
CA PHE A 357 -9.44 12.15 -10.43
C PHE A 357 -8.72 11.91 -9.10
N SER A 358 -8.41 12.96 -8.35
CA SER A 358 -7.76 12.85 -7.02
C SER A 358 -8.70 13.16 -5.85
N ARG A 359 -9.93 13.63 -6.11
CA ARG A 359 -10.93 14.00 -5.08
C ARG A 359 -12.20 13.15 -5.22
N VAL A 360 -12.65 12.56 -4.11
CA VAL A 360 -13.80 11.64 -4.06
C VAL A 360 -14.79 12.08 -2.97
N TYR A 361 -16.09 12.17 -3.31
CA TYR A 361 -17.17 12.20 -2.31
C TYR A 361 -18.01 10.93 -2.42
N CYS A 362 -18.00 10.10 -1.38
CA CYS A 362 -18.67 8.79 -1.36
C CYS A 362 -19.67 8.71 -0.19
N ALA A 363 -20.95 8.49 -0.47
CA ALA A 363 -21.96 8.28 0.56
C ALA A 363 -22.54 6.85 0.50
N SER A 364 -22.48 6.11 1.61
CA SER A 364 -22.88 4.71 1.72
C SER A 364 -22.32 3.90 0.55
N GLY A 365 -20.99 3.78 0.48
CA GLY A 365 -20.32 3.24 -0.70
C GLY A 365 -20.63 1.75 -0.86
N SER A 366 -20.97 1.30 -2.08
CA SER A 366 -21.19 -0.14 -2.34
C SER A 366 -19.89 -0.96 -2.38
N PHE A 367 -19.07 -0.87 -1.33
CA PHE A 367 -17.91 -1.72 -1.04
C PHE A 367 -18.32 -3.15 -0.63
N VAL A 368 -19.44 -3.64 -1.16
CA VAL A 368 -20.01 -4.97 -0.91
C VAL A 368 -19.68 -5.92 -2.07
N ALA A 369 -20.05 -7.19 -1.94
CA ALA A 369 -19.81 -8.23 -2.94
C ALA A 369 -20.79 -8.17 -4.14
N PHE A 370 -21.02 -6.99 -4.73
CA PHE A 370 -21.74 -6.87 -6.01
C PHE A 370 -20.84 -7.24 -7.19
N ARG A 371 -19.68 -6.57 -7.34
CA ARG A 371 -18.73 -6.76 -8.45
C ARG A 371 -17.27 -6.54 -8.01
N GLY A 372 -16.85 -7.26 -6.98
CA GLY A 372 -15.51 -7.15 -6.38
C GLY A 372 -15.37 -6.13 -5.24
N GLY A 373 -16.31 -5.19 -5.06
CA GLY A 373 -16.20 -4.07 -4.11
C GLY A 373 -15.75 -4.42 -2.68
N HIS A 374 -16.14 -5.57 -2.16
CA HIS A 374 -15.70 -6.12 -0.86
C HIS A 374 -14.19 -6.38 -0.71
N GLU A 375 -13.40 -6.35 -1.79
CA GLU A 375 -11.94 -6.50 -1.71
C GLU A 375 -11.25 -5.18 -1.30
N PHE A 376 -11.91 -4.03 -1.42
CA PHE A 376 -11.29 -2.72 -1.19
C PHE A 376 -10.61 -2.56 0.19
N PRO A 377 -11.19 -2.98 1.33
CA PRO A 377 -10.50 -2.94 2.62
C PRO A 377 -9.18 -3.71 2.64
N THR A 378 -9.06 -4.77 1.83
CA THR A 378 -7.81 -5.53 1.65
C THR A 378 -6.88 -4.86 0.61
N MET A 379 -7.41 -4.39 -0.52
CA MET A 379 -6.62 -3.72 -1.55
C MET A 379 -5.95 -2.45 -1.02
N ILE A 380 -6.68 -1.61 -0.27
CA ILE A 380 -6.17 -0.36 0.32
C ILE A 380 -5.01 -0.63 1.29
N ARG A 381 -4.99 -1.77 1.98
CA ARG A 381 -3.92 -2.20 2.89
C ARG A 381 -2.67 -2.76 2.19
N LYS A 382 -2.82 -3.27 0.96
CA LYS A 382 -1.74 -3.97 0.23
C LYS A 382 -1.11 -3.13 -0.86
N PHE A 383 -1.90 -2.38 -1.62
CA PHE A 383 -1.35 -1.51 -2.66
C PHE A 383 -0.63 -0.32 -2.03
N GLU A 384 0.42 0.16 -2.70
CA GLU A 384 1.03 1.46 -2.41
C GLU A 384 -0.04 2.57 -2.38
N ALA A 385 0.09 3.51 -1.44
CA ALA A 385 -0.86 4.59 -1.28
C ALA A 385 -0.86 5.52 -2.49
N LYS A 386 -2.06 5.89 -2.93
CA LYS A 386 -2.30 6.71 -4.12
C LYS A 386 -2.62 8.15 -3.70
N PRO A 387 -2.31 9.16 -4.54
CA PRO A 387 -2.68 10.55 -4.26
C PRO A 387 -4.19 10.75 -4.46
N ILE A 388 -4.97 10.34 -3.46
CA ILE A 388 -6.43 10.36 -3.42
C ILE A 388 -6.87 10.95 -2.08
N ARG A 389 -7.72 11.97 -2.14
CA ARG A 389 -8.42 12.55 -1.01
C ARG A 389 -9.90 12.17 -1.06
N THR A 390 -10.44 11.62 0.02
CA THR A 390 -11.83 11.15 0.04
C THR A 390 -12.62 11.67 1.24
N PHE A 391 -13.83 12.19 1.00
CA PHE A 391 -14.82 12.47 2.03
C PHE A 391 -15.91 11.41 1.96
N MET A 392 -16.15 10.74 3.09
CA MET A 392 -16.98 9.55 3.16
C MET A 392 -18.06 9.66 4.24
N THR A 393 -19.29 9.26 3.92
CA THR A 393 -20.40 9.24 4.88
C THR A 393 -21.11 7.88 4.86
N THR A 394 -21.55 7.33 5.98
CA THR A 394 -22.40 6.11 6.05
C THR A 394 -23.61 6.33 6.95
N GLY A 395 -24.72 5.65 6.71
CA GLY A 395 -25.85 5.60 7.65
C GLY A 395 -25.61 4.62 8.79
N MET A 396 -26.11 4.91 9.99
CA MET A 396 -26.18 3.96 11.12
C MET A 396 -27.23 2.86 10.95
N ARG A 397 -28.16 3.04 9.99
CA ARG A 397 -29.19 2.07 9.57
C ARG A 397 -29.13 1.91 8.06
N ASP A 398 -27.92 1.70 7.55
CA ASP A 398 -27.65 1.52 6.14
C ASP A 398 -28.26 0.22 5.59
N MET A 399 -28.09 -0.05 4.31
CA MET A 399 -28.59 -1.28 3.70
C MET A 399 -27.78 -2.52 4.10
N GLU A 400 -28.48 -3.63 4.31
CA GLU A 400 -27.94 -4.98 4.40
C GLU A 400 -28.65 -5.84 3.34
N ASN A 401 -27.91 -6.66 2.60
CA ASN A 401 -28.48 -7.70 1.73
C ASN A 401 -27.44 -8.81 1.45
N VAL A 402 -27.75 -9.70 0.48
CA VAL A 402 -26.90 -10.85 0.11
C VAL A 402 -25.46 -10.51 -0.31
N ALA A 403 -25.17 -9.25 -0.66
CA ALA A 403 -23.81 -8.80 -0.97
C ALA A 403 -23.01 -8.31 0.27
N GLY A 404 -23.67 -8.00 1.38
CA GLY A 404 -23.06 -7.46 2.61
C GLY A 404 -23.88 -6.37 3.31
N ASP A 405 -23.27 -5.81 4.35
CA ASP A 405 -23.74 -4.69 5.17
C ASP A 405 -22.92 -3.44 4.82
N TRP A 406 -23.57 -2.38 4.35
CA TRP A 406 -22.89 -1.14 3.95
C TRP A 406 -22.20 -0.44 5.13
N PHE A 407 -22.86 -0.39 6.29
CA PHE A 407 -22.33 0.29 7.48
C PHE A 407 -21.07 -0.40 8.00
N LEU A 408 -21.00 -1.74 7.93
CA LEU A 408 -19.81 -2.49 8.31
C LEU A 408 -18.67 -2.37 7.28
N LEU A 409 -18.96 -2.46 5.97
CA LEU A 409 -17.92 -2.37 4.95
C LEU A 409 -17.35 -0.93 4.81
N ASP A 410 -18.18 0.12 4.90
CA ASP A 410 -17.69 1.51 4.92
C ASP A 410 -16.74 1.76 6.11
N GLN A 411 -17.04 1.20 7.30
CA GLN A 411 -16.14 1.24 8.46
C GLN A 411 -14.86 0.42 8.27
N GLU A 412 -14.85 -0.62 7.44
CA GLU A 412 -13.63 -1.38 7.14
C GLU A 412 -12.73 -0.63 6.14
N VAL A 413 -13.34 0.08 5.18
CA VAL A 413 -12.65 0.99 4.25
C VAL A 413 -12.03 2.17 5.01
N ASP A 414 -12.75 2.83 5.92
CA ASP A 414 -12.21 3.87 6.82
C ASP A 414 -10.95 3.38 7.58
N LYS A 415 -11.04 2.22 8.23
CA LYS A 415 -9.91 1.60 8.93
C LYS A 415 -8.76 1.19 8.00
N ALA A 416 -9.02 0.92 6.73
CA ALA A 416 -7.99 0.60 5.74
C ALA A 416 -7.30 1.88 5.24
N LEU A 417 -8.06 2.93 4.95
CA LEU A 417 -7.55 4.26 4.57
C LEU A 417 -6.68 4.85 5.68
N THR A 418 -7.12 4.76 6.93
CA THR A 418 -6.35 5.14 8.13
C THR A 418 -5.05 4.34 8.24
N PHE A 419 -5.11 3.01 8.15
CA PHE A 419 -3.93 2.14 8.25
C PHE A 419 -2.87 2.40 7.17
N SER A 420 -3.30 2.81 5.97
CA SER A 420 -2.42 3.13 4.84
C SER A 420 -2.08 4.62 4.73
N GLY A 421 -2.58 5.45 5.65
CA GLY A 421 -2.27 6.87 5.78
C GLY A 421 -2.84 7.78 4.69
N TYR A 422 -3.98 7.44 4.09
CA TYR A 422 -4.66 8.29 3.11
C TYR A 422 -5.22 9.58 3.76
N ASP A 423 -5.20 10.70 3.03
CA ASP A 423 -5.90 11.93 3.44
C ASP A 423 -7.41 11.70 3.23
N HIS A 424 -8.12 11.33 4.30
CA HIS A 424 -9.56 11.07 4.26
C HIS A 424 -10.29 11.65 5.46
N GLN A 425 -11.62 11.77 5.33
CA GLN A 425 -12.53 11.99 6.45
C GLN A 425 -13.75 11.09 6.31
N PHE A 426 -14.17 10.51 7.43
CA PHE A 426 -15.35 9.66 7.54
C PHE A 426 -16.40 10.28 8.48
N ARG A 427 -17.69 10.05 8.19
CA ARG A 427 -18.83 10.50 9.01
C ARG A 427 -19.87 9.39 9.12
N ILE A 428 -20.13 8.95 10.35
CA ILE A 428 -21.27 8.09 10.66
C ILE A 428 -22.49 8.99 10.92
N ILE A 429 -23.57 8.80 10.16
CA ILE A 429 -24.77 9.62 10.16
C ILE A 429 -25.94 8.85 10.77
N ASP A 430 -26.69 9.46 11.70
CA ASP A 430 -27.93 8.89 12.22
C ASP A 430 -29.04 8.92 11.15
N GLY A 431 -29.04 7.91 10.28
CA GLY A 431 -29.92 7.84 9.11
C GLY A 431 -29.84 6.49 8.40
N GLY A 432 -30.59 6.38 7.29
CA GLY A 432 -30.56 5.22 6.41
C GLY A 432 -29.48 5.29 5.32
N HIS A 433 -29.60 4.42 4.32
CA HIS A 433 -28.74 4.45 3.13
C HIS A 433 -28.66 5.84 2.48
N VAL A 434 -27.44 6.25 2.11
CA VAL A 434 -27.04 7.57 1.57
C VAL A 434 -27.45 8.78 2.42
N ALA A 435 -27.75 8.60 3.71
CA ALA A 435 -28.08 9.70 4.61
C ALA A 435 -26.91 10.68 4.76
N GLY A 436 -27.22 11.97 4.79
CA GLY A 436 -26.24 13.04 4.97
C GLY A 436 -25.52 13.48 3.68
N TYR A 437 -25.85 12.95 2.49
CA TYR A 437 -25.20 13.34 1.23
C TYR A 437 -25.23 14.85 0.99
N LEU A 438 -26.42 15.48 1.07
CA LEU A 438 -26.58 16.90 0.75
C LEU A 438 -26.37 17.79 1.97
N GLU A 439 -26.44 17.20 3.16
CA GLU A 439 -26.36 17.87 4.45
C GLU A 439 -24.89 18.09 4.86
N ASN A 440 -24.00 17.15 4.53
CA ASN A 440 -22.54 17.29 4.72
C ASN A 440 -21.83 17.81 3.46
N TYR A 441 -22.55 18.14 2.38
CA TYR A 441 -21.96 18.55 1.09
C TYR A 441 -20.94 19.68 1.22
N ARG A 442 -21.24 20.72 2.02
CA ARG A 442 -20.33 21.86 2.22
C ARG A 442 -19.06 21.46 2.95
N GLU A 443 -19.18 20.69 4.04
CA GLU A 443 -18.02 20.15 4.77
C GLU A 443 -17.14 19.31 3.83
N GLY A 444 -17.75 18.38 3.08
CA GLY A 444 -17.02 17.52 2.17
C GLY A 444 -16.35 18.26 1.00
N MET A 445 -17.02 19.25 0.39
CA MET A 445 -16.38 20.08 -0.64
C MET A 445 -15.24 20.94 -0.07
N ALA A 446 -15.45 21.63 1.05
CA ALA A 446 -14.40 22.43 1.69
C ALA A 446 -13.17 21.57 2.08
N TYR A 447 -13.41 20.36 2.61
CA TYR A 447 -12.36 19.40 2.92
C TYR A 447 -11.64 18.87 1.66
N LEU A 448 -12.37 18.54 0.59
CA LEU A 448 -11.77 18.02 -0.64
C LEU A 448 -10.92 19.08 -1.34
N TRP A 449 -11.40 20.32 -1.43
CA TRP A 449 -10.72 21.43 -2.07
C TRP A 449 -9.69 22.16 -1.18
N LYS A 450 -9.54 21.78 0.10
CA LYS A 450 -8.53 22.35 1.01
C LYS A 450 -7.13 22.38 0.35
N GLY A 451 -6.48 23.53 0.41
CA GLY A 451 -5.14 23.76 -0.15
C GLY A 451 -5.04 23.82 -1.67
N TRP A 452 -6.12 23.66 -2.45
CA TRP A 452 -6.07 23.88 -3.90
C TRP A 452 -5.54 25.31 -4.19
N PRO A 453 -4.59 25.52 -5.12
CA PRO A 453 -4.19 24.62 -6.22
C PRO A 453 -3.13 23.56 -5.89
N ASP A 454 -2.65 23.45 -4.64
CA ASP A 454 -1.66 22.43 -4.27
C ASP A 454 -2.19 21.01 -4.55
N ARG A 455 -1.26 20.09 -4.80
CA ARG A 455 -1.59 18.73 -5.22
C ARG A 455 -2.08 17.90 -4.03
N VAL A 456 -3.04 17.00 -4.28
CA VAL A 456 -3.29 15.88 -3.37
C VAL A 456 -2.06 14.97 -3.42
N GLU A 457 -1.41 14.82 -2.28
CA GLU A 457 -0.26 13.92 -2.11
C GLU A 457 -0.69 12.50 -1.71
N ALA A 458 0.20 11.54 -1.95
CA ALA A 458 0.02 10.17 -1.51
C ALA A 458 0.26 10.03 0.00
N GLY A 459 -0.44 9.09 0.63
CA GLY A 459 -0.14 8.68 2.00
C GLY A 459 1.23 7.98 2.11
N PRO A 460 1.77 7.79 3.34
CA PRO A 460 3.00 7.04 3.58
C PRO A 460 2.91 5.53 3.24
N SER A 461 1.75 5.03 2.80
CA SER A 461 1.43 3.61 2.58
C SER A 461 1.39 2.78 3.87
N ALA A 462 0.88 1.55 3.75
CA ALA A 462 0.87 0.59 4.85
C ALA A 462 2.29 0.31 5.39
N PRO A 463 2.46 -0.08 6.67
CA PRO A 463 3.77 -0.28 7.29
C PRO A 463 4.69 -1.26 6.55
N ARG A 464 4.12 -2.36 6.02
CA ARG A 464 4.87 -3.35 5.23
C ARG A 464 5.39 -2.79 3.90
N ALA A 465 4.75 -1.76 3.34
CA ALA A 465 5.30 -1.01 2.22
C ALA A 465 6.41 -0.05 2.68
N GLN A 466 6.27 0.60 3.85
CA GLN A 466 7.31 1.47 4.42
C GLN A 466 8.60 0.72 4.82
N GLU A 467 8.55 -0.58 5.07
CA GLU A 467 9.73 -1.45 5.22
C GLU A 467 10.57 -1.57 3.94
N ILE A 468 9.95 -1.38 2.78
CA ILE A 468 10.52 -1.66 1.45
C ILE A 468 10.81 -0.36 0.70
N LEU A 469 9.89 0.61 0.78
CA LEU A 469 9.94 1.86 0.02
C LEU A 469 10.72 2.95 0.74
N ILE A 470 11.42 3.77 -0.02
CA ILE A 470 12.05 5.01 0.46
C ILE A 470 11.04 6.15 0.27
N PRO A 471 10.69 6.93 1.32
CA PRO A 471 9.76 8.05 1.19
C PRO A 471 10.24 9.08 0.16
N GLY A 472 9.34 9.58 -0.69
CA GLY A 472 9.64 10.53 -1.77
C GLY A 472 10.22 9.90 -3.05
N GLU A 473 10.89 8.75 -2.96
CA GLU A 473 11.43 8.06 -4.13
C GLU A 473 10.33 7.33 -4.91
N GLY A 474 10.01 7.82 -6.10
CA GLY A 474 8.99 7.26 -7.01
C GLY A 474 9.57 6.45 -8.17
N TRP A 475 8.69 5.93 -9.02
CA TRP A 475 9.07 5.25 -10.27
C TRP A 475 9.67 6.23 -11.29
N GLN A 476 10.80 5.85 -11.89
CA GLN A 476 11.49 6.58 -12.96
C GLN A 476 11.54 5.73 -14.23
N LEU A 477 11.25 6.31 -15.40
CA LEU A 477 11.39 5.61 -16.69
C LEU A 477 12.88 5.46 -17.02
N VAL A 478 13.32 4.24 -17.36
CA VAL A 478 14.70 3.93 -17.75
C VAL A 478 14.84 3.98 -19.27
N ALA A 479 13.96 3.27 -19.97
CA ALA A 479 13.95 3.16 -21.43
C ALA A 479 12.61 2.64 -21.93
N GLU A 480 12.32 2.90 -23.21
CA GLU A 480 11.15 2.38 -23.92
C GLU A 480 11.46 2.10 -25.40
N GLY A 481 10.53 1.46 -26.11
CA GLY A 481 10.66 1.12 -27.53
C GLY A 481 11.06 -0.35 -27.81
N PHE A 482 11.17 -1.17 -26.77
CA PHE A 482 11.34 -2.63 -26.89
C PHE A 482 10.07 -3.30 -27.41
N LYS A 483 10.16 -4.56 -27.87
CA LYS A 483 8.98 -5.34 -28.27
C LYS A 483 8.45 -6.24 -27.16
N SER A 484 9.31 -6.96 -26.46
CA SER A 484 8.92 -7.82 -25.32
C SER A 484 10.14 -8.11 -24.44
N THR A 485 10.38 -7.23 -23.47
CA THR A 485 11.38 -7.37 -22.41
C THR A 485 11.02 -8.50 -21.45
N ARG A 486 11.90 -9.49 -21.25
CA ARG A 486 11.65 -10.65 -20.37
C ARG A 486 12.89 -11.09 -19.61
N GLY A 487 12.63 -11.85 -18.53
CA GLY A 487 13.62 -12.62 -17.76
C GLY A 487 14.87 -11.86 -17.34
N PRO A 488 14.75 -10.76 -16.57
CA PRO A 488 15.90 -9.96 -16.16
C PRO A 488 16.71 -10.63 -15.04
N ALA A 489 18.02 -10.44 -15.02
CA ALA A 489 18.92 -10.89 -13.98
C ALA A 489 20.06 -9.90 -13.72
N CYS A 490 20.49 -9.73 -12.47
CA CYS A 490 21.65 -8.92 -12.11
C CYS A 490 22.94 -9.74 -12.03
N ASN A 491 24.09 -9.10 -12.23
CA ASN A 491 25.39 -9.64 -11.85
C ASN A 491 25.84 -9.15 -10.46
N ALA A 492 26.96 -9.68 -9.96
CA ALA A 492 27.48 -9.34 -8.62
C ALA A 492 27.79 -7.84 -8.41
N SER A 493 28.06 -7.13 -9.50
CA SER A 493 28.35 -5.69 -9.55
C SER A 493 27.08 -4.82 -9.60
N GLY A 494 25.91 -5.39 -9.88
CA GLY A 494 24.64 -4.69 -9.99
C GLY A 494 24.17 -4.35 -11.40
N GLU A 495 24.93 -4.68 -12.46
CA GLU A 495 24.47 -4.53 -13.85
C GLU A 495 23.32 -5.50 -14.13
N VAL A 496 22.29 -5.07 -14.88
CA VAL A 496 21.09 -5.87 -15.15
C VAL A 496 21.03 -6.28 -16.62
N PHE A 497 20.88 -7.57 -16.89
CA PHE A 497 20.78 -8.14 -18.24
C PHE A 497 19.36 -8.68 -18.47
N PHE A 498 18.80 -8.47 -19.66
CA PHE A 498 17.44 -8.88 -20.02
C PHE A 498 17.30 -9.17 -21.51
N ALA A 499 16.30 -9.98 -21.89
CA ALA A 499 16.02 -10.29 -23.29
C ALA A 499 14.93 -9.36 -23.86
N ASP A 500 15.18 -8.70 -25.00
CA ASP A 500 14.09 -8.23 -25.88
C ASP A 500 13.77 -9.34 -26.89
N THR A 501 12.97 -10.28 -26.39
CA THR A 501 12.66 -11.59 -26.98
C THR A 501 12.22 -11.51 -28.44
N SER A 502 11.41 -10.50 -28.79
CA SER A 502 10.83 -10.32 -30.12
C SER A 502 11.67 -9.43 -31.05
N ASN A 503 12.78 -8.89 -30.55
CA ASN A 503 13.86 -8.30 -31.36
C ASN A 503 15.09 -9.21 -31.44
N ASN A 504 15.08 -10.38 -30.78
CA ASN A 504 16.17 -11.37 -30.76
C ASN A 504 17.46 -10.88 -30.07
N LYS A 505 17.36 -10.05 -29.02
CA LYS A 505 18.52 -9.39 -28.40
C LYS A 505 18.60 -9.60 -26.89
N ILE A 506 19.83 -9.63 -26.37
CA ILE A 506 20.09 -9.36 -24.95
C ILE A 506 20.59 -7.92 -24.83
N HIS A 507 20.00 -7.21 -23.89
CA HIS A 507 20.37 -5.87 -23.49
C HIS A 507 20.94 -5.86 -22.08
N ARG A 508 21.73 -4.83 -21.78
CA ARG A 508 22.32 -4.57 -20.46
C ARG A 508 21.94 -3.17 -20.00
N ILE A 509 21.65 -3.03 -18.72
CA ILE A 509 21.59 -1.76 -17.99
C ILE A 509 22.88 -1.66 -17.18
N ASP A 510 23.70 -0.63 -17.44
CA ASP A 510 24.93 -0.37 -16.67
C ASP A 510 24.65 0.30 -15.32
N LEU A 511 25.70 0.55 -14.52
CA LEU A 511 25.58 1.06 -13.15
C LEU A 511 25.10 2.52 -13.10
N GLU A 512 25.33 3.26 -14.18
CA GLU A 512 24.81 4.60 -14.45
C GLU A 512 23.32 4.57 -14.88
N GLY A 513 22.76 3.39 -15.15
CA GLY A 513 21.36 3.18 -15.51
C GLY A 513 21.07 3.32 -17.01
N LYS A 514 22.10 3.38 -17.86
CA LYS A 514 21.96 3.46 -19.32
C LYS A 514 21.79 2.07 -19.92
N VAL A 515 20.87 1.95 -20.88
CA VAL A 515 20.65 0.70 -21.61
C VAL A 515 21.55 0.62 -22.84
N SER A 516 22.22 -0.51 -23.04
CA SER A 516 22.92 -0.87 -24.28
C SER A 516 22.43 -2.21 -24.83
N GLU A 517 22.67 -2.44 -26.11
CA GLU A 517 22.74 -3.80 -26.64
C GLU A 517 23.95 -4.53 -26.04
N PHE A 518 23.84 -5.85 -25.85
CA PHE A 518 24.93 -6.71 -25.43
C PHE A 518 25.11 -7.90 -26.39
N ILE A 519 24.02 -8.52 -26.84
CA ILE A 519 24.03 -9.61 -27.83
C ILE A 519 22.99 -9.30 -28.92
N ALA A 520 23.44 -9.26 -30.18
CA ALA A 520 22.63 -8.89 -31.34
C ALA A 520 21.77 -10.03 -31.93
N ASP A 521 22.20 -11.29 -31.74
CA ASP A 521 21.45 -12.51 -32.06
C ASP A 521 21.47 -13.44 -30.85
N ALA A 522 20.42 -13.35 -30.04
CA ALA A 522 20.26 -14.07 -28.78
C ALA A 522 19.65 -15.47 -28.94
N GLY A 523 19.59 -16.03 -30.16
CA GLY A 523 19.05 -17.37 -30.39
C GLY A 523 17.57 -17.55 -29.99
N GLN A 524 16.78 -16.48 -30.06
CA GLN A 524 15.40 -16.35 -29.55
C GLN A 524 15.27 -16.53 -28.03
N ALA A 525 16.25 -16.08 -27.24
CA ALA A 525 16.19 -16.10 -25.77
C ALA A 525 14.89 -15.49 -25.20
N HIS A 526 14.38 -16.10 -24.12
CA HIS A 526 13.24 -15.64 -23.33
C HIS A 526 13.61 -15.37 -21.87
N GLY A 527 14.44 -16.23 -21.26
CA GLY A 527 15.00 -16.03 -19.92
C GLY A 527 16.51 -15.78 -19.94
N VAL A 528 16.99 -14.95 -19.01
CA VAL A 528 18.42 -14.69 -18.74
C VAL A 528 18.73 -15.02 -17.27
N THR A 529 19.92 -15.52 -16.98
CA THR A 529 20.43 -15.66 -15.59
C THR A 529 21.95 -15.51 -15.54
N ILE A 530 22.51 -15.21 -14.37
CA ILE A 530 23.96 -15.04 -14.16
C ILE A 530 24.47 -16.09 -13.17
N GLY A 531 25.50 -16.84 -13.56
CA GLY A 531 26.17 -17.84 -12.73
C GLY A 531 26.95 -17.23 -11.55
N ALA A 532 27.34 -18.08 -10.59
CA ALA A 532 28.15 -17.67 -9.44
C ALA A 532 29.56 -17.19 -9.82
N ASP A 533 30.02 -17.59 -11.00
CA ASP A 533 31.25 -17.21 -11.69
C ASP A 533 31.12 -15.93 -12.54
N GLY A 534 29.88 -15.40 -12.69
CA GLY A 534 29.56 -14.28 -13.57
C GLY A 534 29.20 -14.67 -15.01
N THR A 535 29.21 -15.96 -15.37
CA THR A 535 28.82 -16.41 -16.72
C THR A 535 27.34 -16.10 -16.98
N LEU A 536 27.04 -15.45 -18.10
CA LEU A 536 25.66 -15.18 -18.50
C LEU A 536 25.09 -16.40 -19.23
N PHE A 537 23.90 -16.84 -18.85
CA PHE A 537 23.16 -17.92 -19.50
C PHE A 537 21.81 -17.43 -20.02
N THR A 538 21.37 -17.97 -21.15
CA THR A 538 20.02 -17.74 -21.69
C THR A 538 19.32 -19.04 -22.06
N ILE A 539 17.99 -19.05 -22.00
CA ILE A 539 17.15 -20.15 -22.48
C ILE A 539 16.11 -19.63 -23.50
N SER A 540 15.77 -20.44 -24.49
CA SER A 540 14.72 -20.13 -25.48
C SER A 540 13.57 -21.13 -25.46
N GLU A 541 12.35 -20.61 -25.33
CA GLU A 541 11.11 -21.35 -25.54
C GLU A 541 10.81 -21.65 -27.02
N ARG A 542 11.60 -21.08 -27.96
CA ARG A 542 11.39 -21.18 -29.42
C ARG A 542 12.44 -22.02 -30.11
N SER A 543 13.72 -21.76 -29.86
CA SER A 543 14.83 -22.53 -30.45
C SER A 543 15.19 -23.76 -29.63
N GLY A 544 14.76 -23.82 -28.37
CA GLY A 544 15.05 -24.92 -27.44
C GLY A 544 16.51 -25.02 -27.02
N LYS A 545 17.28 -23.94 -27.21
CA LYS A 545 18.71 -23.85 -26.87
C LYS A 545 18.92 -23.19 -25.51
N LEU A 546 19.82 -23.77 -24.72
CA LEU A 546 20.48 -23.12 -23.59
C LEU A 546 21.86 -22.65 -24.07
N MET A 547 22.11 -21.35 -23.99
CA MET A 547 23.37 -20.72 -24.38
C MET A 547 24.09 -20.19 -23.14
N SER A 548 25.41 -20.22 -23.14
CA SER A 548 26.26 -19.42 -22.26
C SER A 548 27.02 -18.37 -23.07
N TYR A 549 27.44 -17.29 -22.41
CA TYR A 549 28.20 -16.20 -23.03
C TYR A 549 29.34 -15.77 -22.11
N ASP A 550 30.50 -15.50 -22.69
CA ASP A 550 31.63 -14.89 -21.98
C ASP A 550 31.41 -13.38 -21.73
N ALA A 551 32.37 -12.74 -21.06
CA ALA A 551 32.33 -11.30 -20.77
C ALA A 551 32.40 -10.39 -22.02
N ALA A 552 32.73 -10.93 -23.20
CA ALA A 552 32.70 -10.24 -24.49
C ALA A 552 31.41 -10.52 -25.30
N GLY A 553 30.51 -11.38 -24.79
CA GLY A 553 29.28 -11.77 -25.45
C GLY A 553 29.45 -12.95 -26.43
N THR A 554 30.57 -13.69 -26.41
CA THR A 554 30.80 -14.83 -27.31
C THR A 554 29.89 -16.00 -26.95
N PRO A 555 29.00 -16.48 -27.84
CA PRO A 555 28.04 -17.53 -27.53
C PRO A 555 28.65 -18.93 -27.55
N THR A 556 28.25 -19.78 -26.60
CA THR A 556 28.48 -21.22 -26.58
C THR A 556 27.16 -21.97 -26.37
N VAL A 557 26.91 -23.04 -27.12
CA VAL A 557 25.74 -23.91 -26.92
C VAL A 557 26.03 -24.85 -25.75
N VAL A 558 25.22 -24.78 -24.69
CA VAL A 558 25.35 -25.64 -23.49
C VAL A 558 24.43 -26.86 -23.60
N LEU A 559 23.23 -26.68 -24.15
CA LEU A 559 22.21 -27.73 -24.27
C LEU A 559 21.23 -27.40 -25.39
N GLU A 560 20.69 -28.43 -26.05
CA GLU A 560 19.59 -28.28 -27.02
C GLU A 560 18.40 -29.22 -26.69
N GLY A 561 17.27 -28.97 -27.37
CA GLY A 561 16.05 -29.76 -27.20
C GLY A 561 15.37 -29.57 -25.84
N LEU A 562 15.34 -28.34 -25.33
CA LEU A 562 14.53 -27.96 -24.16
C LEU A 562 13.91 -26.58 -24.40
N LEU A 563 12.62 -26.55 -24.73
CA LEU A 563 11.84 -25.31 -24.95
C LEU A 563 11.57 -24.62 -23.60
N GLY A 564 12.60 -23.98 -23.05
CA GLY A 564 12.56 -23.41 -21.70
C GLY A 564 12.11 -21.96 -21.68
N HIS A 565 11.18 -21.65 -20.77
CA HIS A 565 10.54 -20.34 -20.65
C HIS A 565 11.29 -19.43 -19.66
N SER A 566 11.78 -19.96 -18.53
CA SER A 566 12.68 -19.24 -17.62
C SER A 566 13.86 -20.11 -17.21
N ILE A 567 14.95 -19.46 -16.78
CA ILE A 567 16.21 -20.07 -16.36
C ILE A 567 16.70 -19.39 -15.07
N LEU A 568 17.28 -20.17 -14.17
CA LEU A 568 17.82 -19.70 -12.90
C LEU A 568 19.11 -20.44 -12.55
N ALA A 569 20.21 -19.71 -12.38
CA ALA A 569 21.42 -20.27 -11.82
C ALA A 569 21.28 -20.48 -10.30
N ALA A 570 21.62 -21.68 -9.83
CA ALA A 570 21.69 -22.00 -8.42
C ALA A 570 23.12 -21.76 -7.88
N PRO A 571 23.30 -21.34 -6.61
CA PRO A 571 24.62 -21.16 -6.00
C PRO A 571 25.53 -22.41 -6.06
N GLY A 572 24.94 -23.62 -6.14
CA GLY A 572 25.66 -24.89 -6.33
C GLY A 572 26.11 -25.21 -7.77
N GLY A 573 26.12 -24.22 -8.67
CA GLY A 573 26.64 -24.32 -10.05
C GLY A 573 25.75 -25.07 -11.04
N GLY A 574 24.53 -25.44 -10.66
CA GLY A 574 23.52 -26.00 -11.58
C GLY A 574 22.54 -24.94 -12.07
N LEU A 575 21.81 -25.24 -13.15
CA LEU A 575 20.81 -24.36 -13.74
C LEU A 575 19.42 -25.02 -13.63
N TYR A 576 18.44 -24.32 -13.06
CA TYR A 576 17.03 -24.70 -13.18
C TYR A 576 16.42 -24.08 -14.43
N VAL A 577 15.53 -24.80 -15.11
CA VAL A 577 14.77 -24.32 -16.29
C VAL A 577 13.31 -24.73 -16.16
N THR A 578 12.38 -23.78 -16.31
CA THR A 578 10.95 -24.08 -16.51
C THR A 578 10.66 -24.34 -17.99
N SER A 579 9.78 -25.29 -18.30
CA SER A 579 9.33 -25.53 -19.69
C SER A 579 7.84 -25.91 -19.72
N ASN A 580 7.12 -25.34 -20.68
CA ASN A 580 5.70 -25.63 -20.95
C ASN A 580 5.50 -26.53 -22.19
N GLY A 581 6.60 -27.01 -22.78
CA GLY A 581 6.60 -27.93 -23.92
C GLY A 581 6.18 -27.31 -25.25
N ASP A 582 5.92 -28.18 -26.22
CA ASP A 582 5.43 -27.89 -27.57
C ASP A 582 3.89 -27.96 -27.69
N LYS A 583 3.24 -28.67 -26.77
CA LYS A 583 1.80 -28.94 -26.80
C LYS A 583 1.01 -27.82 -26.12
N PRO A 584 0.04 -27.18 -26.82
CA PRO A 584 -0.88 -26.24 -26.19
C PRO A 584 -1.58 -26.86 -24.99
N ASN A 585 -1.60 -26.14 -23.86
CA ASN A 585 -2.15 -26.60 -22.57
C ASN A 585 -1.48 -27.88 -22.00
N GLY A 586 -0.25 -28.19 -22.42
CA GLY A 586 0.59 -29.18 -21.74
C GLY A 586 0.97 -28.72 -20.33
N PRO A 587 1.25 -29.65 -19.39
CA PRO A 587 1.66 -29.29 -18.04
C PRO A 587 3.07 -28.68 -18.04
N GLY A 588 3.21 -27.57 -17.32
CA GLY A 588 4.50 -26.99 -16.99
C GLY A 588 5.38 -27.95 -16.18
N THR A 589 6.68 -27.91 -16.46
CA THR A 589 7.72 -28.76 -15.89
C THR A 589 8.89 -27.93 -15.39
N VAL A 590 9.62 -28.46 -14.40
CA VAL A 590 10.91 -27.91 -13.95
C VAL A 590 12.00 -28.93 -14.23
N TRP A 591 13.10 -28.46 -14.80
CA TRP A 591 14.29 -29.24 -15.12
C TRP A 591 15.48 -28.70 -14.33
N PHE A 592 16.36 -29.58 -13.87
CA PHE A 592 17.67 -29.25 -13.34
C PHE A 592 18.74 -29.72 -14.33
N ILE A 593 19.72 -28.85 -14.58
CA ILE A 593 20.78 -29.04 -15.56
C ILE A 593 22.12 -28.86 -14.86
N LYS A 594 22.97 -29.89 -14.91
CA LYS A 594 24.31 -29.87 -14.32
C LYS A 594 25.21 -30.85 -15.08
N ASP A 595 26.48 -30.48 -15.24
CA ASP A 595 27.52 -31.30 -15.88
C ASP A 595 27.11 -31.88 -17.26
N GLY A 596 26.37 -31.07 -18.04
CA GLY A 596 25.84 -31.42 -19.36
C GLY A 596 24.58 -32.30 -19.37
N GLN A 597 24.12 -32.78 -18.21
CA GLN A 597 22.92 -33.62 -18.10
C GLN A 597 21.69 -32.78 -17.76
N LYS A 598 20.51 -33.18 -18.27
CA LYS A 598 19.21 -32.58 -17.93
C LYS A 598 18.29 -33.60 -17.26
N THR A 599 17.75 -33.24 -16.11
CA THR A 599 16.87 -34.09 -15.28
C THR A 599 15.57 -33.34 -15.00
N GLN A 600 14.42 -33.94 -15.31
CA GLN A 600 13.13 -33.36 -14.92
C GLN A 600 12.94 -33.55 -13.40
N VAL A 601 12.76 -32.46 -12.67
CA VAL A 601 12.64 -32.45 -11.20
C VAL A 601 11.23 -32.11 -10.70
N ASP A 602 10.35 -31.58 -11.56
CA ASP A 602 8.92 -31.42 -11.27
C ASP A 602 8.05 -31.40 -12.55
N SER A 603 6.74 -31.66 -12.40
CA SER A 603 5.73 -31.52 -13.45
C SER A 603 4.34 -31.19 -12.89
N GLY A 604 3.39 -30.87 -13.78
CA GLY A 604 1.99 -30.64 -13.41
C GLY A 604 1.68 -29.23 -12.88
N ILE A 605 2.57 -28.27 -13.13
CA ILE A 605 2.27 -26.83 -12.97
C ILE A 605 1.34 -26.42 -14.12
N LYS A 606 0.33 -25.57 -13.90
CA LYS A 606 -0.62 -25.15 -14.97
C LYS A 606 0.08 -24.38 -16.10
N PHE A 607 1.07 -23.56 -15.76
CA PHE A 607 2.00 -22.90 -16.68
C PHE A 607 3.20 -22.41 -15.87
N ALA A 608 4.37 -23.02 -16.06
CA ALA A 608 5.56 -22.77 -15.25
C ALA A 608 6.35 -21.57 -15.81
N THR A 609 6.60 -20.56 -14.97
CA THR A 609 7.23 -19.29 -15.40
C THR A 609 8.51 -18.99 -14.62
N GLY A 610 8.56 -17.88 -13.88
CA GLY A 610 9.73 -17.40 -13.13
C GLY A 610 10.11 -18.28 -11.95
N MET A 611 11.38 -18.23 -11.55
CA MET A 611 11.93 -18.97 -10.41
C MET A 611 12.89 -18.11 -9.61
N ALA A 612 12.98 -18.34 -8.30
CA ALA A 612 14.01 -17.74 -7.45
C ALA A 612 14.39 -18.68 -6.28
N VAL A 613 15.68 -18.72 -5.93
CA VAL A 613 16.16 -19.35 -4.69
C VAL A 613 16.20 -18.30 -3.57
N ARG A 614 15.73 -18.66 -2.38
CA ARG A 614 15.72 -17.80 -1.18
C ARG A 614 17.15 -17.59 -0.62
N PRO A 615 17.49 -16.49 0.09
CA PRO A 615 18.87 -16.24 0.56
C PRO A 615 19.52 -17.36 1.39
N ASP A 616 18.71 -18.17 2.08
CA ASP A 616 19.16 -19.33 2.87
C ASP A 616 19.30 -20.64 2.05
N GLN A 617 19.22 -20.53 0.72
CA GLN A 617 19.62 -21.48 -0.32
C GLN A 617 18.94 -22.87 -0.36
N TRP A 618 18.04 -23.20 0.56
CA TRP A 618 17.31 -24.47 0.56
C TRP A 618 15.91 -24.40 -0.07
N LEU A 619 15.32 -23.21 -0.22
CA LEU A 619 13.96 -23.01 -0.74
C LEU A 619 14.01 -22.49 -2.18
N LEU A 620 13.39 -23.23 -3.11
CA LEU A 620 13.10 -22.79 -4.47
C LEU A 620 11.64 -22.32 -4.56
N SER A 621 11.43 -21.15 -5.14
CA SER A 621 10.11 -20.65 -5.54
C SER A 621 9.93 -20.80 -7.05
N VAL A 622 8.76 -21.28 -7.51
CA VAL A 622 8.41 -21.42 -8.94
C VAL A 622 7.00 -20.86 -9.19
N ALA A 623 6.87 -19.87 -10.06
CA ALA A 623 5.59 -19.23 -10.36
C ALA A 623 4.71 -20.06 -11.31
N GLU A 624 3.40 -20.05 -11.05
CA GLU A 624 2.38 -20.60 -11.94
C GLU A 624 1.64 -19.46 -12.67
N GLY A 625 2.14 -19.09 -13.85
CA GLY A 625 1.70 -17.89 -14.59
C GLY A 625 0.25 -17.89 -15.09
N HIS A 626 -0.48 -18.99 -14.90
CA HIS A 626 -1.94 -19.08 -15.15
C HIS A 626 -2.75 -19.34 -13.86
N SER A 627 -2.24 -19.00 -12.67
CA SER A 627 -3.01 -19.03 -11.43
C SER A 627 -2.61 -17.92 -10.45
N LYS A 628 -2.92 -18.10 -9.16
CA LYS A 628 -2.60 -17.19 -8.06
C LYS A 628 -1.56 -17.75 -7.09
N TRP A 629 -0.74 -18.69 -7.56
CA TRP A 629 0.20 -19.46 -6.74
C TRP A 629 1.64 -19.29 -7.23
N VAL A 630 2.56 -19.12 -6.28
CA VAL A 630 3.97 -19.49 -6.45
C VAL A 630 4.20 -20.72 -5.58
N TYR A 631 4.65 -21.82 -6.18
CA TYR A 631 4.96 -23.05 -5.46
C TYR A 631 6.28 -22.90 -4.71
N SER A 632 6.33 -23.45 -3.49
CA SER A 632 7.56 -23.63 -2.72
C SER A 632 8.04 -25.07 -2.85
N TYR A 633 9.36 -25.28 -2.88
CA TYR A 633 10.01 -26.59 -2.88
C TYR A 633 11.25 -26.55 -1.99
N GLN A 634 11.51 -27.68 -1.32
CA GLN A 634 12.82 -27.95 -0.73
C GLN A 634 13.80 -28.45 -1.80
N ILE A 635 14.91 -27.75 -1.94
CA ILE A 635 16.09 -28.16 -2.73
C ILE A 635 16.87 -29.21 -1.92
N LYS A 636 17.24 -30.32 -2.55
CA LYS A 636 18.17 -31.32 -1.98
C LYS A 636 19.60 -31.07 -2.45
N ALA A 637 20.57 -31.71 -1.79
CA ALA A 637 22.00 -31.59 -2.11
C ALA A 637 22.38 -32.06 -3.54
N ASP A 638 21.54 -32.86 -4.19
CA ASP A 638 21.69 -33.30 -5.59
C ASP A 638 21.00 -32.36 -6.61
N GLY A 639 20.35 -31.29 -6.13
CA GLY A 639 19.55 -30.36 -6.94
C GLY A 639 18.12 -30.85 -7.25
N THR A 640 17.74 -32.07 -6.85
CA THR A 640 16.36 -32.54 -6.98
C THR A 640 15.46 -31.85 -5.96
N LEU A 641 14.16 -31.80 -6.28
CA LEU A 641 13.16 -31.12 -5.45
C LEU A 641 12.40 -32.11 -4.55
N ALA A 642 11.84 -31.59 -3.47
CA ALA A 642 10.90 -32.27 -2.57
C ALA A 642 9.90 -31.27 -1.97
N ASN A 643 8.86 -31.78 -1.31
CA ASN A 643 7.95 -30.98 -0.48
C ASN A 643 7.33 -29.79 -1.24
N LYS A 644 6.87 -30.05 -2.47
CA LYS A 644 6.14 -29.12 -3.33
C LYS A 644 4.84 -28.70 -2.67
N GLU A 645 4.63 -27.40 -2.47
CA GLU A 645 3.39 -26.86 -1.91
C GLU A 645 2.95 -25.56 -2.61
N ARG A 646 1.64 -25.31 -2.71
CA ARG A 646 1.05 -24.05 -3.18
C ARG A 646 1.13 -22.99 -2.09
N PHE A 647 2.34 -22.51 -1.86
CA PHE A 647 2.69 -21.79 -0.64
C PHE A 647 2.38 -20.28 -0.70
N PHE A 648 2.89 -19.57 -1.72
CA PHE A 648 2.68 -18.12 -1.78
C PHE A 648 1.40 -17.79 -2.52
N HIS A 649 0.52 -17.01 -1.88
CA HIS A 649 -0.79 -16.65 -2.39
C HIS A 649 -0.78 -15.21 -2.93
N LEU A 650 -0.92 -15.10 -4.25
CA LEU A 650 -1.02 -13.84 -4.98
C LEU A 650 -2.45 -13.29 -4.95
N HIS A 651 -2.56 -11.97 -4.91
CA HIS A 651 -3.81 -11.28 -5.22
C HIS A 651 -4.08 -11.32 -6.73
N VAL A 652 -5.36 -11.40 -7.07
CA VAL A 652 -5.92 -11.33 -8.42
C VAL A 652 -7.10 -10.39 -8.30
N ALA A 653 -7.26 -9.45 -9.24
CA ALA A 653 -8.43 -8.56 -9.24
C ALA A 653 -9.68 -9.33 -9.71
N ASP A 654 -10.87 -8.90 -9.27
CA ASP A 654 -12.20 -9.48 -9.64
C ASP A 654 -12.41 -9.71 -11.15
N TRP A 655 -11.70 -8.96 -12.00
CA TRP A 655 -11.79 -9.01 -13.46
C TRP A 655 -10.73 -9.88 -14.17
N ASP A 656 -9.77 -10.45 -13.43
CA ASP A 656 -8.69 -11.29 -13.96
C ASP A 656 -8.89 -12.78 -13.61
N ASP A 657 -8.68 -13.69 -14.56
CA ASP A 657 -8.70 -15.14 -14.31
C ASP A 657 -7.52 -15.63 -13.42
N ASP A 658 -6.40 -14.91 -13.44
CA ASP A 658 -5.17 -15.26 -12.71
C ASP A 658 -4.21 -14.09 -12.51
N ALA A 659 -3.21 -14.25 -11.64
CA ALA A 659 -2.25 -13.17 -11.32
C ALA A 659 -1.28 -12.86 -12.46
N GLY A 660 -1.09 -13.79 -13.40
CA GLY A 660 -0.17 -13.62 -14.54
C GLY A 660 1.28 -13.50 -14.09
N ALA A 661 1.71 -14.34 -13.14
CA ALA A 661 3.06 -14.33 -12.58
C ALA A 661 4.10 -14.77 -13.63
N GLU A 662 5.03 -13.88 -14.01
CA GLU A 662 6.00 -14.13 -15.09
C GLU A 662 7.43 -14.33 -14.58
N SER A 663 7.80 -13.60 -13.53
CA SER A 663 9.16 -13.47 -13.03
C SER A 663 9.13 -13.35 -11.51
N VAL A 664 10.11 -13.95 -10.84
CA VAL A 664 10.28 -13.96 -9.39
C VAL A 664 11.72 -13.61 -9.09
N CYS A 665 11.98 -12.77 -8.09
CA CYS A 665 13.30 -12.63 -7.49
C CYS A 665 13.18 -12.54 -5.95
N TYR A 666 14.30 -12.77 -5.25
CA TYR A 666 14.43 -12.45 -3.83
C TYR A 666 15.34 -11.24 -3.64
N SER A 667 15.13 -10.48 -2.57
CA SER A 667 16.15 -9.63 -1.97
C SER A 667 17.01 -10.42 -0.99
N ILE A 668 18.22 -9.93 -0.67
CA ILE A 668 19.09 -10.55 0.34
C ILE A 668 18.47 -10.50 1.74
N GLU A 669 17.58 -9.54 2.01
CA GLU A 669 16.75 -9.46 3.22
C GLU A 669 15.65 -10.54 3.28
N GLY A 670 15.42 -11.29 2.20
CA GLY A 670 14.50 -12.43 2.15
C GLY A 670 13.09 -12.12 1.65
N ARG A 671 12.81 -10.91 1.14
CA ARG A 671 11.50 -10.60 0.53
C ARG A 671 11.43 -11.16 -0.89
N GLN A 672 10.31 -11.80 -1.20
CA GLN A 672 10.01 -12.32 -2.54
C GLN A 672 9.28 -11.24 -3.34
N PHE A 673 9.74 -10.94 -4.55
CA PHE A 673 9.10 -10.01 -5.49
C PHE A 673 8.62 -10.80 -6.71
N ILE A 674 7.38 -10.55 -7.15
CA ILE A 674 6.72 -11.27 -8.24
C ILE A 674 6.18 -10.27 -9.27
N ALA A 675 6.56 -10.42 -10.55
CA ALA A 675 5.99 -9.67 -11.66
C ALA A 675 4.60 -10.21 -12.03
N THR A 676 3.55 -9.38 -11.92
CA THR A 676 2.14 -9.79 -12.11
C THR A 676 1.34 -8.77 -12.95
N ARG A 677 0.06 -9.08 -13.26
CA ARG A 677 -0.88 -8.12 -13.86
C ARG A 677 -1.04 -6.84 -13.01
N SER A 678 -1.19 -6.97 -11.70
CA SER A 678 -1.49 -5.87 -10.78
C SER A 678 -0.29 -4.98 -10.42
N GLY A 679 0.89 -5.22 -11.02
CA GLY A 679 2.17 -4.62 -10.62
C GLY A 679 3.16 -5.66 -10.11
N ILE A 680 4.10 -5.23 -9.25
CA ILE A 680 4.96 -6.15 -8.49
C ILE A 680 4.25 -6.51 -7.19
N GLN A 681 3.97 -7.79 -6.97
CA GLN A 681 3.48 -8.30 -5.69
C GLN A 681 4.66 -8.74 -4.82
N ILE A 682 4.55 -8.59 -3.51
CA ILE A 682 5.60 -8.89 -2.54
C ILE A 682 5.01 -9.70 -1.38
N SER A 683 5.56 -10.89 -1.16
CA SER A 683 5.09 -11.86 -0.16
C SER A 683 5.80 -11.73 1.18
N ALA A 684 5.10 -12.04 2.27
CA ALA A 684 5.71 -12.47 3.52
C ALA A 684 6.38 -13.85 3.36
N ASP A 685 7.30 -14.22 4.25
CA ASP A 685 8.01 -15.50 4.16
C ASP A 685 7.17 -16.71 4.57
N ASP A 686 5.99 -16.48 5.18
CA ASP A 686 4.96 -17.48 5.51
C ASP A 686 3.87 -17.63 4.42
N GLY A 687 3.96 -16.91 3.29
CA GLY A 687 3.13 -17.15 2.10
C GLY A 687 2.30 -15.97 1.55
N PRO A 688 1.55 -15.18 2.34
CA PRO A 688 0.61 -14.21 1.80
C PRO A 688 1.30 -12.99 1.17
N THR A 689 0.76 -12.51 0.04
CA THR A 689 1.11 -11.19 -0.51
C THR A 689 0.73 -10.09 0.48
N GLN A 690 1.71 -9.27 0.89
CA GLN A 690 1.53 -8.16 1.83
C GLN A 690 1.58 -6.79 1.15
N VAL A 691 2.36 -6.62 0.08
CA VAL A 691 2.54 -5.35 -0.63
C VAL A 691 2.36 -5.54 -2.13
N ILE A 692 1.77 -4.55 -2.81
CA ILE A 692 1.57 -4.52 -4.26
C ILE A 692 2.00 -3.13 -4.76
N LEU A 693 3.00 -3.10 -5.64
CA LEU A 693 3.54 -1.88 -6.24
C LEU A 693 3.03 -1.75 -7.68
N PRO A 694 1.98 -0.94 -7.94
CA PRO A 694 1.52 -0.67 -9.29
C PRO A 694 2.51 0.22 -10.05
N LEU A 695 2.40 0.25 -11.38
CA LEU A 695 3.22 1.10 -12.25
C LEU A 695 2.47 2.39 -12.63
N PRO A 696 3.18 3.50 -12.95
CA PRO A 696 2.56 4.80 -13.20
C PRO A 696 1.55 4.83 -14.35
N ASP A 697 1.73 3.96 -15.36
CA ASP A 697 0.84 3.78 -16.50
C ASP A 697 -0.03 2.51 -16.42
N GLY A 698 -0.07 1.86 -15.25
CA GLY A 698 -0.85 0.64 -15.02
C GLY A 698 -0.36 -0.60 -15.79
N ALA A 699 0.80 -0.54 -16.44
CA ALA A 699 1.27 -1.62 -17.29
C ALA A 699 1.59 -2.91 -16.50
N ARG A 700 1.13 -4.06 -17.02
CA ARG A 700 1.48 -5.41 -16.51
C ARG A 700 2.99 -5.58 -16.41
N VAL A 701 3.46 -6.11 -15.29
CA VAL A 701 4.87 -6.44 -15.11
C VAL A 701 5.15 -7.85 -15.63
N THR A 702 6.20 -7.97 -16.42
CA THR A 702 6.63 -9.18 -17.16
C THR A 702 8.05 -9.64 -16.79
N GLY A 703 8.77 -8.82 -16.02
CA GLY A 703 10.07 -9.11 -15.43
C GLY A 703 10.29 -8.23 -14.20
N VAL A 704 10.90 -8.79 -13.15
CA VAL A 704 11.31 -8.05 -11.95
C VAL A 704 12.69 -8.49 -11.51
N CYS A 705 13.53 -7.53 -11.14
CA CYS A 705 14.82 -7.79 -10.48
C CYS A 705 15.25 -6.59 -9.62
N LEU A 706 16.18 -6.84 -8.71
CA LEU A 706 16.95 -5.80 -8.02
C LEU A 706 18.33 -5.68 -8.70
N GLY A 707 18.94 -4.50 -8.64
CA GLY A 707 20.24 -4.20 -9.26
C GLY A 707 20.65 -2.75 -9.04
N GLY A 708 21.40 -2.16 -9.97
CA GLY A 708 21.99 -0.84 -9.83
C GLY A 708 23.28 -0.86 -9.02
N LYS A 709 24.01 0.27 -9.02
CA LYS A 709 25.35 0.42 -8.43
C LYS A 709 25.46 -0.10 -6.99
N ASP A 710 24.53 0.31 -6.13
CA ASP A 710 24.51 -0.06 -4.71
C ASP A 710 23.61 -1.28 -4.45
N ARG A 711 23.07 -1.88 -5.53
CA ARG A 711 22.18 -3.07 -5.62
C ARG A 711 20.79 -2.90 -5.01
N ASP A 712 20.41 -1.68 -4.66
CA ASP A 712 19.19 -1.24 -3.99
C ASP A 712 18.07 -0.80 -4.97
N THR A 713 18.30 -0.88 -6.28
CA THR A 713 17.37 -0.38 -7.29
C THR A 713 16.46 -1.50 -7.80
N LEU A 714 15.15 -1.37 -7.59
CA LEU A 714 14.11 -2.25 -8.13
C LEU A 714 13.78 -1.87 -9.58
N PHE A 715 13.86 -2.85 -10.48
CA PHE A 715 13.50 -2.71 -11.89
C PHE A 715 12.23 -3.49 -12.21
N ALA A 716 11.32 -2.83 -12.94
CA ALA A 716 10.08 -3.41 -13.46
C ALA A 716 10.08 -3.37 -14.99
N PHE A 717 9.89 -4.52 -15.62
CA PHE A 717 9.92 -4.69 -17.08
C PHE A 717 8.49 -4.92 -17.59
N CYS A 718 8.00 -4.05 -18.47
CA CYS A 718 6.60 -3.93 -18.84
C CYS A 718 6.38 -4.16 -20.35
N GLY A 719 7.05 -5.16 -20.93
CA GLY A 719 6.96 -5.51 -22.36
C GLY A 719 7.70 -4.55 -23.29
N ASN A 720 7.26 -3.29 -23.40
CA ASN A 720 7.88 -2.26 -24.24
C ASN A 720 8.62 -1.15 -23.45
N LYS A 721 8.48 -1.13 -22.12
CA LYS A 721 9.07 -0.15 -21.20
C LYS A 721 9.82 -0.81 -20.04
N ILE A 722 10.75 -0.06 -19.45
CA ILE A 722 11.46 -0.43 -18.22
C ILE A 722 11.39 0.74 -17.24
N TRP A 723 10.93 0.47 -16.02
CA TRP A 723 10.89 1.42 -14.91
C TRP A 723 11.91 1.02 -13.83
N LYS A 724 12.45 2.00 -13.08
CA LYS A 724 13.31 1.77 -11.91
C LYS A 724 12.84 2.56 -10.70
N ARG A 725 13.21 2.11 -9.49
CA ARG A 725 12.96 2.81 -8.22
C ARG A 725 13.96 2.40 -7.12
N PRO A 726 14.56 3.33 -6.35
CA PRO A 726 15.33 3.00 -5.15
C PRO A 726 14.45 2.36 -4.05
N VAL A 727 14.91 1.28 -3.42
CA VAL A 727 14.22 0.56 -2.34
C VAL A 727 15.18 0.12 -1.24
N LYS A 728 14.65 -0.17 -0.05
CA LYS A 728 15.41 -0.61 1.15
C LYS A 728 15.82 -2.09 1.09
N GLN A 729 16.07 -2.63 -0.11
CA GLN A 729 16.14 -4.07 -0.38
C GLN A 729 17.20 -4.34 -1.45
N HIS A 730 18.16 -5.23 -1.17
CA HIS A 730 19.34 -5.38 -2.03
C HIS A 730 19.31 -6.67 -2.86
N ALA A 731 19.90 -6.59 -4.06
CA ALA A 731 19.92 -7.68 -5.02
C ALA A 731 20.74 -8.90 -4.57
N MET A 732 20.27 -10.07 -4.97
CA MET A 732 20.98 -11.34 -4.84
C MET A 732 20.89 -12.17 -6.13
N GLY A 733 21.76 -13.17 -6.25
CA GLY A 733 21.81 -14.13 -7.35
C GLY A 733 22.65 -15.36 -6.98
N ALA A 734 23.07 -16.15 -7.97
CA ALA A 734 23.93 -17.33 -7.72
C ALA A 734 25.28 -16.98 -7.07
N PHE A 735 25.76 -15.74 -7.26
CA PHE A 735 26.97 -15.19 -6.65
C PHE A 735 26.82 -14.86 -5.15
N THR A 736 25.61 -14.87 -4.59
CA THR A 736 25.35 -14.46 -3.21
C THR A 736 25.65 -15.63 -2.24
N PRO A 737 26.47 -15.43 -1.20
CA PRO A 737 26.73 -16.46 -0.20
C PRO A 737 25.45 -16.80 0.59
N TRP A 738 25.45 -17.96 1.26
CA TRP A 738 24.36 -18.33 2.17
C TRP A 738 24.11 -17.21 3.19
N THR A 739 22.88 -16.73 3.24
CA THR A 739 22.49 -15.62 4.11
C THR A 739 21.25 -16.01 4.91
N LYS A 740 21.31 -15.80 6.23
CA LYS A 740 20.20 -16.11 7.13
C LYS A 740 19.01 -15.18 6.84
N VAL A 741 17.89 -15.74 6.40
CA VAL A 741 16.60 -15.03 6.37
C VAL A 741 16.12 -14.77 7.80
N THR A 742 15.73 -13.53 8.08
CA THR A 742 14.97 -13.18 9.29
C THR A 742 13.48 -13.34 8.96
N PRO A 743 12.70 -14.11 9.74
CA PRO A 743 11.27 -14.22 9.51
C PRO A 743 10.59 -12.87 9.51
N THR A 744 9.66 -12.67 8.58
CA THR A 744 8.79 -11.51 8.59
C THR A 744 7.83 -11.64 9.77
N SER A 745 7.77 -10.60 10.60
CA SER A 745 6.71 -10.49 11.59
C SER A 745 5.37 -10.31 10.89
N LEU A 746 4.30 -10.86 11.48
CA LEU A 746 2.94 -10.40 11.22
C LEU A 746 2.70 -9.01 11.84
#